data_AF-A0A420G0I2-F1
#
_entry.id   AF-A0A420G0I2-F1
#
_cell.length_a   1.000
_cell.length_b   1.000
_cell.length_c   1.000
_cell.angle_alpha   90.00
_cell.angle_beta   90.00
_cell.angle_gamma   90.00
#
_symmetry.space_group_name_H-M   'P 1'
#
loop_
_entity.id
_entity.type
_entity.pdbx_description
1 polymer ?
#
loop_
_entity_poly.entity_id
_entity_poly.type
_entity_poly.pdbx_seq_one_letter_code
_entity_poly.pdbx_strand_id
1 'polypeptide(L)'
;MLESIILKEVATYNFTGIRLENLKKINFIYGSNGCGKTTLSKLIYNPDNTAYSSCNLIWKGGLPVKTLIYNKDFRERNFGKGKIDGVFTLGQATKDEIDAIEKLQIELSDLRTKGIDKKKTLERQQELILQEDNTFKEIIWRDIYKENEIVFKEAFRGFMKKEAFKDKLLYEFENNTEELITIEELSEKSKTIFGKIPTTLPSIETIEFNRLSDIENDRIWKQKIIGKTDVNIAKLIQKLNLNDWVNEGRDYINEDDTCPFCQQETITESFKKQLDDYFDESFTQDVVQVKALLNEYNRDSHNLQNLLEQIELRHKNDPESKLKINSFSALLKTLASQFVTNKELLNNKEKEPSRSIELISTKEQLEELQKLIIECNKEINSHNEIVNDYTNQKNKLINAIWKYLIEGHEATIENFAKKQQGLAKGIESLKNQHQELREKYSALNKKIREANKNVTSVQPSVDEINRILKSYGFLNFEIVPSKTEVNQYQVQREDGTIAEATLSEGEATFITFLYYLQLAKGSTQDELITEERILVIDDPISSLDSNVLFVVSSLIKEIIKAVKNNTGSIKQIIILTHNVYFHKEVSFVDGRTQKNGDTHFWILRKSNNISTIQAFEMENPIQSSYELLWKELRNSSQNSGITIQNTMRRIIENYFKILGQYADDDLIKSFDNHQEQEICRSLVCWINDGSHGLPDDLYVEQQDAVIERYFEVFKQIFVKMKHEEHYKMMYRVPEQG
;
A
#
# COMPACT_ATOMS: atom_id res chain seq x y z
N MET A 1 -4.47 8.31 -22.68
CA MET A 1 -5.25 9.56 -22.61
C MET A 1 -5.68 9.78 -21.18
N LEU A 2 -5.83 11.04 -20.80
CA LEU A 2 -6.35 11.45 -19.51
C LEU A 2 -7.90 11.42 -19.57
N GLU A 3 -8.53 10.69 -18.66
CA GLU A 3 -10.00 10.49 -18.64
C GLU A 3 -10.68 11.45 -17.69
N SER A 4 -10.06 11.71 -16.53
CA SER A 4 -10.55 12.72 -15.60
C SER A 4 -9.46 13.37 -14.77
N ILE A 5 -9.76 14.57 -14.28
CA ILE A 5 -8.89 15.38 -13.41
C ILE A 5 -9.69 15.79 -12.19
N ILE A 6 -9.13 15.54 -11.00
CA ILE A 6 -9.68 15.96 -9.72
C ILE A 6 -8.74 17.03 -9.14
N LEU A 7 -9.27 18.22 -8.86
CA LEU A 7 -8.54 19.30 -8.18
C LEU A 7 -9.23 19.64 -6.87
N LYS A 8 -8.50 19.61 -5.76
CA LYS A 8 -9.02 19.88 -4.43
C LYS A 8 -7.91 20.47 -3.55
N GLU A 9 -8.30 21.38 -2.66
CA GLU A 9 -7.41 21.97 -1.64
C GLU A 9 -6.14 22.63 -2.18
N VAL A 10 -6.23 23.29 -3.33
CA VAL A 10 -5.11 23.99 -3.96
C VAL A 10 -5.54 25.30 -4.61
N ALA A 11 -4.78 26.37 -4.37
CA ALA A 11 -5.07 27.72 -4.89
C ALA A 11 -6.53 28.18 -4.63
N THR A 12 -7.36 28.29 -5.68
CA THR A 12 -8.76 28.71 -5.60
C THR A 12 -9.74 27.52 -5.55
N TYR A 13 -9.25 26.28 -5.42
CA TYR A 13 -10.04 25.06 -5.25
C TYR A 13 -10.12 24.67 -3.77
N ASN A 14 -11.32 24.67 -3.20
CA ASN A 14 -11.58 24.36 -1.79
C ASN A 14 -11.64 22.83 -1.54
N PHE A 15 -12.14 22.42 -0.36
CA PHE A 15 -12.28 21.01 0.03
C PHE A 15 -13.32 20.22 -0.80
N THR A 16 -14.32 20.89 -1.40
CA THR A 16 -15.23 20.20 -2.33
C THR A 16 -14.54 19.93 -3.66
N GLY A 17 -13.63 20.82 -4.06
CA GLY A 17 -12.85 20.70 -5.27
C GLY A 17 -13.70 20.80 -6.55
N ILE A 18 -13.07 20.48 -7.69
CA ILE A 18 -13.73 20.28 -8.97
C ILE A 18 -13.30 18.95 -9.59
N ARG A 19 -14.17 18.41 -10.45
CA ARG A 19 -13.89 17.20 -11.21
C ARG A 19 -14.22 17.41 -12.68
N LEU A 20 -13.23 17.21 -13.54
CA LEU A 20 -13.39 17.15 -14.98
C LEU A 20 -13.53 15.69 -15.37
N GLU A 21 -14.76 15.24 -15.64
CA GLU A 21 -15.03 13.86 -16.09
C GLU A 21 -15.17 13.78 -17.60
N ASN A 22 -14.99 12.60 -18.18
CA ASN A 22 -15.24 12.35 -19.61
C ASN A 22 -14.45 13.28 -20.55
N LEU A 23 -13.18 13.55 -20.23
CA LEU A 23 -12.29 14.27 -21.11
C LEU A 23 -12.20 13.55 -22.47
N LYS A 24 -12.34 14.32 -23.56
CA LYS A 24 -12.29 13.81 -24.93
C LYS A 24 -10.90 14.02 -25.53
N LYS A 25 -10.72 13.73 -26.82
CA LYS A 25 -9.45 13.99 -27.51
C LYS A 25 -9.11 15.48 -27.53
N ILE A 26 -10.13 16.33 -27.71
CA ILE A 26 -10.00 17.79 -27.71
C ILE A 26 -10.82 18.36 -26.56
N ASN A 27 -10.20 19.13 -25.68
CA ASN A 27 -10.89 19.80 -24.56
C ASN A 27 -10.58 21.28 -24.56
N PHE A 28 -11.61 22.11 -24.65
CA PHE A 28 -11.51 23.56 -24.53
C PHE A 28 -11.98 24.00 -23.15
N ILE A 29 -11.13 24.64 -22.38
CA ILE A 29 -11.42 25.15 -21.04
C ILE A 29 -11.32 26.67 -21.08
N TYR A 30 -12.48 27.33 -21.10
CA TYR A 30 -12.55 28.78 -21.03
C TYR A 30 -12.67 29.24 -19.58
N GLY A 31 -11.97 30.30 -19.18
CA GLY A 31 -12.15 30.89 -17.85
C GLY A 31 -11.45 32.24 -17.70
N SER A 32 -12.03 33.13 -16.90
CA SER A 32 -11.46 34.46 -16.63
C SER A 32 -10.10 34.41 -15.94
N ASN A 33 -9.40 35.54 -15.85
CA ASN A 33 -8.12 35.60 -15.15
C ASN A 33 -8.31 35.30 -13.65
N GLY A 34 -7.37 34.52 -13.10
CA GLY A 34 -7.38 34.15 -11.68
C GLY A 34 -8.38 33.05 -11.28
N CYS A 35 -9.05 32.36 -12.21
CA CYS A 35 -9.96 31.25 -11.91
C CYS A 35 -9.31 29.87 -11.73
N GLY A 36 -7.96 29.78 -11.78
CA GLY A 36 -7.23 28.53 -11.51
C GLY A 36 -6.75 27.73 -12.74
N LYS A 37 -6.90 28.25 -13.97
CA LYS A 37 -6.41 27.59 -15.21
C LYS A 37 -4.95 27.14 -15.13
N THR A 38 -4.05 28.03 -14.70
CA THR A 38 -2.63 27.71 -14.57
C THR A 38 -2.33 26.72 -13.46
N THR A 39 -3.16 26.63 -12.42
CA THR A 39 -3.05 25.56 -11.42
C THR A 39 -3.33 24.21 -12.06
N LEU A 40 -4.31 24.12 -12.97
CA LEU A 40 -4.61 22.91 -13.73
C LEU A 40 -3.45 22.52 -14.66
N SER A 41 -2.87 23.47 -15.40
CA SER A 41 -1.72 23.19 -16.27
C SER A 41 -0.48 22.73 -15.48
N LYS A 42 -0.23 23.33 -14.30
CA LYS A 42 0.87 22.94 -13.41
C LYS A 42 0.66 21.57 -12.74
N LEU A 43 -0.58 21.23 -12.35
CA LEU A 43 -0.92 19.90 -11.85
C LEU A 43 -0.60 18.81 -12.89
N ILE A 44 -0.96 19.03 -14.16
CA ILE A 44 -0.68 18.07 -15.24
C ILE A 44 0.83 17.96 -15.52
N TYR A 45 1.59 19.04 -15.30
CA TYR A 45 3.04 19.04 -15.47
C TYR A 45 3.79 18.26 -14.37
N ASN A 46 3.40 18.45 -13.11
CA ASN A 46 4.07 17.81 -11.98
C ASN A 46 3.04 17.36 -10.91
N PRO A 47 2.35 16.23 -11.13
CA PRO A 47 1.30 15.77 -10.22
C PRO A 47 1.82 15.34 -8.84
N ASP A 48 3.09 14.97 -8.73
CA ASP A 48 3.72 14.48 -7.50
C ASP A 48 4.16 15.61 -6.54
N ASN A 49 3.95 16.87 -6.93
CA ASN A 49 4.26 17.99 -6.06
C ASN A 49 3.38 17.95 -4.79
N THR A 50 3.97 18.19 -3.62
CA THR A 50 3.27 18.20 -2.33
C THR A 50 2.06 19.15 -2.28
N ALA A 51 2.08 20.22 -3.09
CA ALA A 51 0.95 21.14 -3.23
C ALA A 51 -0.31 20.51 -3.87
N TYR A 52 -0.20 19.31 -4.44
CA TYR A 52 -1.27 18.61 -5.15
C TYR A 52 -1.67 17.29 -4.50
N SER A 53 -1.34 17.07 -3.21
CA SER A 53 -1.63 15.80 -2.50
C SER A 53 -3.10 15.40 -2.49
N SER A 54 -4.01 16.38 -2.55
CA SER A 54 -5.46 16.17 -2.59
C SER A 54 -6.02 16.11 -4.03
N CYS A 55 -5.18 16.18 -5.05
CA CYS A 55 -5.54 16.13 -6.47
C CYS A 55 -5.26 14.75 -7.07
N ASN A 56 -5.92 14.42 -8.18
CA ASN A 56 -5.68 13.14 -8.87
C ASN A 56 -5.88 13.24 -10.39
N LEU A 57 -5.03 12.54 -11.13
CA LEU A 57 -5.10 12.38 -12.58
C LEU A 57 -5.50 10.94 -12.90
N ILE A 58 -6.67 10.76 -13.49
CA ILE A 58 -7.18 9.43 -13.82
C ILE A 58 -6.92 9.17 -15.31
N TRP A 59 -6.06 8.20 -15.56
CA TRP A 59 -5.60 7.82 -16.88
C TRP A 59 -6.34 6.60 -17.40
N LYS A 60 -6.58 6.56 -18.72
CA LYS A 60 -7.15 5.40 -19.38
C LYS A 60 -6.31 4.14 -19.11
N GLY A 61 -6.91 3.18 -18.41
CA GLY A 61 -6.24 1.93 -18.01
C GLY A 61 -5.15 2.09 -16.95
N GLY A 62 -5.12 3.21 -16.22
CA GLY A 62 -4.13 3.47 -15.16
C GLY A 62 -2.71 3.69 -15.68
N LEU A 63 -2.55 3.99 -16.97
CA LEU A 63 -1.23 4.18 -17.60
C LEU A 63 -1.03 5.66 -17.98
N PRO A 64 -0.17 6.39 -17.26
CA PRO A 64 0.20 7.75 -17.62
C PRO A 64 0.74 7.84 -19.05
N VAL A 65 0.42 8.93 -19.73
CA VAL A 65 1.00 9.29 -21.03
C VAL A 65 1.77 10.58 -20.83
N LYS A 66 2.91 10.72 -21.52
CA LYS A 66 3.76 11.92 -21.42
C LYS A 66 2.96 13.18 -21.71
N THR A 67 3.14 14.21 -20.89
CA THR A 67 2.45 15.49 -21.03
C THR A 67 3.46 16.56 -21.48
N LEU A 68 3.04 17.41 -22.42
CA LEU A 68 3.82 18.55 -22.86
C LEU A 68 2.98 19.82 -22.68
N ILE A 69 3.38 20.66 -21.73
CA ILE A 69 2.60 21.80 -21.28
C ILE A 69 3.25 23.10 -21.74
N TYR A 70 2.48 23.92 -22.45
CA TYR A 70 2.82 25.31 -22.75
C TYR A 70 2.17 26.21 -21.71
N ASN A 71 2.98 26.89 -20.90
CA ASN A 71 2.55 27.90 -19.94
C ASN A 71 3.71 28.88 -19.67
N LYS A 72 3.54 29.82 -18.74
CA LYS A 72 4.61 30.77 -18.38
C LYS A 72 5.91 30.07 -17.95
N ASP A 73 5.82 29.04 -17.11
CA ASP A 73 6.97 28.27 -16.63
C ASP A 73 7.71 27.54 -17.78
N PHE A 74 7.00 27.12 -18.83
CA PHE A 74 7.62 26.57 -20.04
C PHE A 74 8.48 27.61 -20.76
N ARG A 75 7.96 28.83 -20.94
CA ARG A 75 8.71 29.93 -21.58
C ARG A 75 9.98 30.26 -20.79
N GLU A 76 9.86 30.45 -19.49
CA GLU A 76 10.99 30.78 -18.61
C GLU A 76 12.08 29.69 -18.62
N ARG A 77 11.70 28.41 -18.63
CA ARG A 77 12.67 27.30 -18.64
C ARG A 77 13.44 27.14 -19.94
N ASN A 78 12.78 27.34 -21.09
CA ASN A 78 13.39 27.09 -22.39
C ASN A 78 14.05 28.32 -23.01
N PHE A 79 13.69 29.53 -22.55
CA PHE A 79 14.19 30.78 -23.12
C PHE A 79 14.78 31.76 -22.10
N GLY A 80 14.77 31.45 -20.80
CA GLY A 80 15.33 32.33 -19.76
C GLY A 80 16.84 32.21 -19.51
N LYS A 81 17.57 31.45 -20.35
CA LYS A 81 19.01 31.13 -20.18
C LYS A 81 19.88 31.44 -21.41
N GLY A 82 19.31 32.02 -22.46
CA GLY A 82 20.02 32.42 -23.69
C GLY A 82 20.36 31.34 -24.68
N LYS A 83 19.91 30.11 -24.43
CA LYS A 83 20.10 28.97 -25.33
C LYS A 83 18.80 28.19 -25.44
N ILE A 84 18.49 27.77 -26.67
CA ILE A 84 17.33 26.97 -27.01
C ILE A 84 17.85 25.57 -27.33
N ASP A 85 17.34 24.56 -26.63
CA ASP A 85 17.71 23.18 -26.92
C ASP A 85 17.25 22.76 -28.32
N GLY A 86 18.02 21.92 -28.98
CA GLY A 86 17.65 21.35 -30.27
C GLY A 86 16.45 20.41 -30.15
N VAL A 87 15.51 20.53 -31.08
CA VAL A 87 14.42 19.57 -31.25
C VAL A 87 14.74 18.63 -32.40
N PHE A 88 14.91 17.34 -32.10
CA PHE A 88 14.99 16.31 -33.13
C PHE A 88 13.60 16.06 -33.71
N THR A 89 13.49 16.08 -35.03
CA THR A 89 12.29 15.72 -35.80
C THR A 89 12.62 14.81 -36.97
N LEU A 90 11.60 14.20 -37.56
CA LEU A 90 11.70 13.35 -38.76
C LEU A 90 11.87 14.15 -40.06
N GLY A 91 12.25 15.43 -40.01
CA GLY A 91 12.24 16.32 -41.18
C GLY A 91 13.23 15.96 -42.30
N GLN A 92 14.19 15.07 -42.06
CA GLN A 92 15.11 14.51 -43.06
C GLN A 92 14.78 13.08 -43.47
N ALA A 93 13.79 12.45 -42.82
CA ALA A 93 13.38 11.09 -43.13
C ALA A 93 12.69 11.02 -44.50
N THR A 94 12.97 9.98 -45.25
CA THR A 94 12.26 9.66 -46.49
C THR A 94 10.82 9.26 -46.18
N LYS A 95 9.92 9.38 -47.17
CA LYS A 95 8.52 8.99 -47.00
C LYS A 95 8.38 7.52 -46.56
N ASP A 96 9.20 6.64 -47.13
CA ASP A 96 9.20 5.21 -46.80
C ASP A 96 9.63 4.94 -45.35
N GLU A 97 10.58 5.72 -44.80
CA GLU A 97 10.99 5.63 -43.40
C GLU A 97 9.92 6.12 -42.44
N ILE A 98 9.23 7.22 -42.78
CA ILE A 98 8.09 7.74 -42.00
C ILE A 98 6.95 6.70 -41.97
N ASP A 99 6.57 6.17 -43.14
CA ASP A 99 5.51 5.16 -43.27
C ASP A 99 5.87 3.87 -42.51
N ALA A 100 7.14 3.47 -42.50
CA ALA A 100 7.61 2.30 -41.74
C ALA A 100 7.50 2.52 -40.23
N ILE A 101 7.92 3.69 -39.72
CA ILE A 101 7.81 4.02 -38.30
C ILE A 101 6.33 4.10 -37.89
N GLU A 102 5.46 4.75 -38.67
CA GLU A 102 4.02 4.83 -38.38
C GLU A 102 3.37 3.44 -38.27
N LYS A 103 3.71 2.51 -39.17
CA LYS A 103 3.22 1.12 -39.08
C LYS A 103 3.62 0.44 -37.77
N LEU A 104 4.88 0.59 -37.35
CA LEU A 104 5.35 0.04 -36.07
C LEU A 104 4.61 0.68 -34.88
N GLN A 105 4.29 1.98 -34.96
CA GLN A 105 3.52 2.65 -33.91
C GLN A 105 2.07 2.15 -33.81
N ILE A 106 1.42 1.89 -34.96
CA ILE A 106 0.07 1.32 -35.00
C ILE A 106 0.08 -0.07 -34.34
N GLU A 107 1.05 -0.91 -34.69
CA GLU A 107 1.23 -2.24 -34.07
C GLU A 107 1.51 -2.14 -32.56
N LEU A 108 2.34 -1.18 -32.13
CA LEU A 108 2.62 -0.94 -30.72
C LEU A 108 1.36 -0.51 -29.94
N SER A 109 0.51 0.32 -30.55
CA SER A 109 -0.77 0.76 -29.98
C SER A 109 -1.77 -0.39 -29.85
N ASP A 110 -1.82 -1.28 -30.85
CA ASP A 110 -2.66 -2.49 -30.81
C ASP A 110 -2.20 -3.45 -29.68
N LEU A 111 -0.88 -3.70 -29.57
CA LEU A 111 -0.31 -4.48 -28.47
C LEU A 111 -0.61 -3.87 -27.09
N ARG A 112 -0.51 -2.54 -26.97
CA ARG A 112 -0.86 -1.82 -25.74
C ARG A 112 -2.32 -2.04 -25.36
N THR A 113 -3.23 -1.93 -26.33
CA THR A 113 -4.68 -2.09 -26.12
C THR A 113 -5.00 -3.52 -25.67
N LYS A 114 -4.49 -4.52 -26.41
CA LYS A 114 -4.60 -5.94 -26.04
C LYS A 114 -4.06 -6.21 -24.64
N GLY A 115 -2.92 -5.61 -24.28
CA GLY A 115 -2.33 -5.72 -22.95
C GLY A 115 -3.22 -5.18 -21.84
N ILE A 116 -3.85 -4.00 -22.04
CA ILE A 116 -4.79 -3.39 -21.10
C ILE A 116 -6.03 -4.26 -20.92
N ASP A 117 -6.65 -4.71 -22.02
CA ASP A 117 -7.85 -5.54 -21.96
C ASP A 117 -7.59 -6.88 -21.29
N LYS A 118 -6.40 -7.45 -21.52
CA LYS A 118 -5.95 -8.67 -20.85
C LYS A 118 -5.79 -8.47 -19.35
N LYS A 119 -5.18 -7.36 -18.94
CA LYS A 119 -5.02 -7.00 -17.53
C LYS A 119 -6.37 -6.84 -16.83
N LYS A 120 -7.33 -6.13 -17.45
CA LYS A 120 -8.70 -6.01 -16.91
C LYS A 120 -9.38 -7.36 -16.75
N THR A 121 -9.19 -8.26 -17.72
CA THR A 121 -9.75 -9.62 -17.66
C THR A 121 -9.13 -10.42 -16.52
N LEU A 122 -7.82 -10.28 -16.30
CA LEU A 122 -7.09 -10.89 -15.18
C LEU A 122 -7.59 -10.38 -13.82
N GLU A 123 -7.71 -9.07 -13.66
CA GLU A 123 -8.23 -8.43 -12.43
C GLU A 123 -9.65 -8.93 -12.12
N ARG A 124 -10.53 -9.00 -13.13
CA ARG A 124 -11.89 -9.55 -12.95
C ARG A 124 -11.89 -11.01 -12.47
N GLN A 125 -10.98 -11.85 -12.99
CA GLN A 125 -10.88 -13.25 -12.55
C GLN A 125 -10.33 -13.37 -11.12
N GLN A 126 -9.41 -12.48 -10.73
CA GLN A 126 -8.89 -12.40 -9.35
C GLN A 126 -9.97 -11.93 -8.36
N GLU A 127 -10.86 -11.03 -8.78
CA GLU A 127 -12.03 -10.67 -7.98
C GLU A 127 -13.01 -11.84 -7.84
N LEU A 128 -13.28 -12.55 -8.94
CA LEU A 128 -14.17 -13.72 -8.93
C LEU A 128 -13.67 -14.83 -8.00
N ILE A 129 -12.38 -15.19 -8.03
CA ILE A 129 -11.86 -16.24 -7.13
C ILE A 129 -11.97 -15.85 -5.66
N LEU A 130 -11.81 -14.57 -5.33
CA LEU A 130 -11.98 -14.06 -3.97
C LEU A 130 -13.45 -14.06 -3.55
N GLN A 131 -14.36 -13.71 -4.46
CA GLN A 131 -15.81 -13.77 -4.22
C GLN A 131 -16.26 -15.21 -3.94
N GLU A 132 -15.82 -16.17 -4.76
CA GLU A 132 -16.15 -17.59 -4.57
C GLU A 132 -15.61 -18.13 -3.23
N ASP A 133 -14.38 -17.78 -2.85
CA ASP A 133 -13.81 -18.16 -1.56
C ASP A 133 -14.63 -17.59 -0.39
N ASN A 134 -15.04 -16.33 -0.46
CA ASN A 134 -15.88 -15.71 0.56
C ASN A 134 -17.28 -16.34 0.62
N THR A 135 -17.91 -16.60 -0.53
CA THR A 135 -19.22 -17.28 -0.58
C THR A 135 -19.14 -18.67 0.03
N PHE A 136 -18.11 -19.45 -0.30
CA PHE A 136 -17.91 -20.77 0.28
C PHE A 136 -17.71 -20.71 1.80
N LYS A 137 -16.91 -19.77 2.29
CA LYS A 137 -16.72 -19.56 3.75
C LYS A 137 -18.03 -19.27 4.47
N GLU A 138 -18.91 -18.45 3.89
CA GLU A 138 -20.22 -18.19 4.48
C GLU A 138 -21.11 -19.44 4.50
N ILE A 139 -21.12 -20.22 3.40
CA ILE A 139 -21.89 -21.45 3.28
C ILE A 139 -21.45 -22.47 4.33
N ILE A 140 -20.18 -22.83 4.39
CA ILE A 140 -19.69 -23.84 5.35
C ILE A 140 -19.83 -23.37 6.80
N TRP A 141 -19.71 -22.07 7.05
CA TRP A 141 -19.87 -21.54 8.41
C TRP A 141 -21.31 -21.62 8.88
N ARG A 142 -22.27 -21.32 8.01
CA ARG A 142 -23.71 -21.38 8.31
C ARG A 142 -24.21 -22.82 8.35
N ASP A 143 -23.91 -23.61 7.33
CA ASP A 143 -24.54 -24.91 7.09
C ASP A 143 -23.81 -26.06 7.79
N ILE A 144 -22.52 -25.89 8.13
CA ILE A 144 -21.73 -26.96 8.77
C ILE A 144 -21.38 -26.57 10.21
N TYR A 145 -20.66 -25.47 10.40
CA TYR A 145 -20.19 -25.08 11.75
C TYR A 145 -21.36 -24.75 12.68
N LYS A 146 -22.27 -23.84 12.28
CA LYS A 146 -23.36 -23.35 13.14
C LYS A 146 -24.38 -24.42 13.51
N GLU A 147 -24.71 -25.33 12.60
CA GLU A 147 -25.63 -26.43 12.90
C GLU A 147 -25.07 -27.42 13.93
N ASN A 148 -23.74 -27.57 13.98
CA ASN A 148 -23.06 -28.58 14.79
C ASN A 148 -22.30 -28.00 16.01
N GLU A 149 -22.28 -26.67 16.20
CA GLU A 149 -21.41 -26.01 17.18
C GLU A 149 -21.69 -26.40 18.64
N ILE A 150 -22.92 -26.77 18.95
CA ILE A 150 -23.32 -27.17 20.30
C ILE A 150 -22.87 -28.60 20.60
N VAL A 151 -23.05 -29.51 19.64
CA VAL A 151 -22.80 -30.95 19.82
C VAL A 151 -21.31 -31.27 19.72
N PHE A 152 -20.60 -30.64 18.77
CA PHE A 152 -19.20 -30.97 18.44
C PHE A 152 -18.20 -29.85 18.80
N LYS A 153 -18.55 -29.00 19.77
CA LYS A 153 -17.73 -27.85 20.19
C LYS A 153 -16.24 -28.19 20.40
N GLU A 154 -15.96 -29.32 21.06
CA GLU A 154 -14.58 -29.74 21.33
C GLU A 154 -13.82 -30.18 20.07
N ALA A 155 -14.50 -30.74 19.07
CA ALA A 155 -13.90 -31.10 17.78
C ALA A 155 -13.51 -29.86 16.94
N PHE A 156 -14.20 -28.74 17.16
CA PHE A 156 -13.93 -27.47 16.47
C PHE A 156 -12.91 -26.58 17.18
N ARG A 157 -12.40 -27.01 18.34
CA ARG A 157 -11.45 -26.23 19.12
C ARG A 157 -10.18 -25.94 18.29
N GLY A 158 -9.83 -24.66 18.18
CA GLY A 158 -8.72 -24.20 17.33
C GLY A 158 -9.14 -23.76 15.92
N PHE A 159 -10.34 -24.14 15.46
CA PHE A 159 -10.86 -23.86 14.11
C PHE A 159 -12.13 -22.98 14.14
N MET A 160 -12.35 -22.21 15.21
CA MET A 160 -13.54 -21.37 15.43
C MET A 160 -13.51 -20.02 14.68
N LYS A 161 -12.81 -19.95 13.55
CA LYS A 161 -12.79 -18.80 12.63
C LYS A 161 -13.08 -19.30 11.22
N LYS A 162 -13.82 -18.53 10.41
CA LYS A 162 -14.25 -18.94 9.06
C LYS A 162 -13.10 -19.48 8.20
N GLU A 163 -11.97 -18.77 8.18
CA GLU A 163 -10.79 -19.20 7.42
C GLU A 163 -10.21 -20.52 7.92
N ALA A 164 -9.93 -20.61 9.23
CA ALA A 164 -9.36 -21.81 9.84
C ALA A 164 -10.29 -23.02 9.72
N PHE A 165 -11.61 -22.81 9.78
CA PHE A 165 -12.61 -23.86 9.59
C PHE A 165 -12.62 -24.37 8.14
N LYS A 166 -12.59 -23.46 7.16
CA LYS A 166 -12.47 -23.79 5.74
C LYS A 166 -11.24 -24.65 5.47
N ASP A 167 -10.09 -24.19 5.94
CA ASP A 167 -8.81 -24.87 5.70
C ASP A 167 -8.80 -26.26 6.32
N LYS A 168 -9.32 -26.39 7.55
CA LYS A 168 -9.45 -27.69 8.22
C LYS A 168 -10.41 -28.61 7.47
N LEU A 169 -11.57 -28.11 7.05
CA LEU A 169 -12.57 -28.89 6.32
C LEU A 169 -12.01 -29.42 4.99
N LEU A 170 -11.29 -28.58 4.24
CA LEU A 170 -10.65 -28.99 2.98
C LEU A 170 -9.50 -29.98 3.21
N TYR A 171 -8.69 -29.78 4.25
CA TYR A 171 -7.65 -30.74 4.62
C TYR A 171 -8.24 -32.11 4.95
N GLU A 172 -9.30 -32.14 5.76
CA GLU A 172 -9.98 -33.39 6.11
C GLU A 172 -10.67 -34.01 4.88
N PHE A 173 -11.19 -33.20 3.95
CA PHE A 173 -11.78 -33.70 2.70
C PHE A 173 -10.78 -34.48 1.84
N GLU A 174 -9.53 -34.05 1.82
CA GLU A 174 -8.47 -34.70 1.04
C GLU A 174 -7.82 -35.89 1.78
N ASN A 175 -7.74 -35.85 3.13
CA ASN A 175 -6.86 -36.73 3.90
C ASN A 175 -7.59 -37.67 4.88
N ASN A 176 -8.88 -37.46 5.18
CA ASN A 176 -9.58 -38.24 6.19
C ASN A 176 -10.09 -39.59 5.65
N THR A 177 -9.54 -40.67 6.21
CA THR A 177 -9.84 -42.06 5.84
C THR A 177 -10.65 -42.81 6.89
N GLU A 178 -11.19 -42.12 7.91
CA GLU A 178 -12.00 -42.78 8.94
C GLU A 178 -13.32 -43.33 8.37
N GLU A 179 -13.90 -44.29 9.08
CA GLU A 179 -15.22 -44.82 8.74
C GLU A 179 -16.32 -43.80 9.07
N LEU A 180 -17.35 -43.75 8.23
CA LEU A 180 -18.51 -42.90 8.45
C LEU A 180 -19.37 -43.46 9.58
N ILE A 181 -19.60 -42.65 10.61
CA ILE A 181 -20.43 -42.97 11.78
C ILE A 181 -21.65 -42.05 11.78
N THR A 182 -22.79 -42.54 12.29
CA THR A 182 -24.04 -41.77 12.35
C THR A 182 -23.96 -40.64 13.39
N ILE A 183 -24.75 -39.58 13.21
CA ILE A 183 -24.79 -38.44 14.12
C ILE A 183 -25.26 -38.83 15.52
N GLU A 184 -26.17 -39.80 15.64
CA GLU A 184 -26.66 -40.31 16.93
C GLU A 184 -25.53 -40.96 17.73
N GLU A 185 -24.73 -41.82 17.10
CA GLU A 185 -23.61 -42.50 17.73
C GLU A 185 -22.47 -41.52 18.07
N LEU A 186 -22.19 -40.55 17.18
CA LEU A 186 -21.22 -39.49 17.44
C LEU A 186 -21.64 -38.60 18.61
N SER A 187 -22.94 -38.25 18.71
CA SER A 187 -23.49 -37.44 19.79
C SER A 187 -23.43 -38.17 21.14
N GLU A 188 -23.71 -39.48 21.17
CA GLU A 188 -23.60 -40.30 22.37
C GLU A 188 -22.14 -40.42 22.84
N LYS A 189 -21.21 -40.74 21.93
CA LYS A 189 -19.77 -40.79 22.21
C LYS A 189 -19.21 -39.43 22.64
N SER A 190 -19.74 -38.33 22.10
CA SER A 190 -19.32 -36.97 22.48
C SER A 190 -19.68 -36.64 23.93
N LYS A 191 -20.84 -37.08 24.43
CA LYS A 191 -21.26 -36.85 25.82
C LYS A 191 -20.37 -37.57 26.83
N THR A 192 -19.83 -38.74 26.47
CA THR A 192 -18.98 -39.55 27.35
C THR A 192 -17.52 -39.14 27.25
N ILE A 193 -16.99 -38.98 26.03
CA ILE A 193 -15.57 -38.73 25.79
C ILE A 193 -15.21 -37.25 26.04
N PHE A 194 -16.07 -36.27 25.78
CA PHE A 194 -15.73 -34.85 26.03
C PHE A 194 -15.96 -34.39 27.49
N GLY A 195 -16.06 -35.32 28.45
CA GLY A 195 -16.19 -35.05 29.88
C GLY A 195 -14.91 -34.59 30.60
N LYS A 196 -14.75 -34.94 31.88
CA LYS A 196 -13.58 -34.52 32.69
C LYS A 196 -12.31 -35.21 32.18
N ILE A 197 -11.40 -34.42 31.61
CA ILE A 197 -10.15 -34.88 31.01
C ILE A 197 -9.20 -35.37 32.11
N PRO A 198 -8.79 -36.65 32.13
CA PRO A 198 -7.74 -37.12 33.02
C PRO A 198 -6.39 -36.61 32.52
N THR A 199 -5.51 -36.17 33.41
CA THR A 199 -4.18 -35.64 33.07
C THR A 199 -3.10 -36.66 33.38
N THR A 200 -1.99 -36.62 32.64
CA THR A 200 -0.87 -37.52 32.90
C THR A 200 -0.14 -37.10 34.17
N LEU A 201 0.22 -38.08 34.99
CA LEU A 201 1.01 -37.87 36.21
C LEU A 201 2.50 -38.16 35.92
N PRO A 202 3.44 -37.32 36.36
CA PRO A 202 4.86 -37.56 36.19
C PRO A 202 5.35 -38.67 37.13
N SER A 203 6.21 -39.56 36.62
CA SER A 203 6.85 -40.59 37.43
C SER A 203 7.88 -39.99 38.41
N ILE A 204 8.06 -40.64 39.55
CA ILE A 204 9.06 -40.31 40.57
C ILE A 204 10.37 -41.00 40.22
N GLU A 205 11.50 -40.29 40.31
CA GLU A 205 12.82 -40.88 40.10
C GLU A 205 13.14 -41.94 41.16
N THR A 206 13.75 -43.06 40.73
CA THR A 206 14.20 -44.11 41.64
C THR A 206 15.48 -43.70 42.37
N ILE A 207 15.64 -44.13 43.63
CA ILE A 207 16.83 -43.84 44.42
C ILE A 207 17.91 -44.91 44.25
N GLU A 208 19.18 -44.49 44.25
CA GLU A 208 20.36 -45.36 44.27
C GLU A 208 21.13 -45.15 45.57
N PHE A 209 21.44 -46.25 46.28
CA PHE A 209 22.06 -46.18 47.61
C PHE A 209 23.07 -47.29 47.93
N ASN A 210 23.43 -48.13 46.96
CA ASN A 210 24.36 -49.24 47.17
C ASN A 210 25.69 -48.75 47.76
N ARG A 211 26.20 -47.61 47.28
CA ARG A 211 27.48 -47.05 47.75
C ARG A 211 27.45 -46.65 49.22
N LEU A 212 26.33 -46.14 49.73
CA LEU A 212 26.18 -45.83 51.16
C LEU A 212 26.25 -47.10 52.00
N SER A 213 25.57 -48.17 51.57
CA SER A 213 25.67 -49.48 52.23
C SER A 213 27.09 -50.05 52.18
N ASP A 214 27.82 -49.88 51.07
CA ASP A 214 29.21 -50.32 50.98
C ASP A 214 30.10 -49.56 51.97
N ILE A 215 29.92 -48.24 52.09
CA ILE A 215 30.67 -47.43 53.05
C ILE A 215 30.32 -47.84 54.48
N GLU A 216 29.04 -48.01 54.82
CA GLU A 216 28.61 -48.40 56.18
C GLU A 216 29.23 -49.72 56.65
N ASN A 217 29.49 -50.64 55.72
CA ASN A 217 30.06 -51.96 55.99
C ASN A 217 31.58 -52.05 55.83
N ASP A 218 32.28 -50.93 55.54
CA ASP A 218 33.73 -50.96 55.38
C ASP A 218 34.43 -51.39 56.69
N ARG A 219 35.41 -52.28 56.56
CA ARG A 219 36.18 -52.84 57.68
C ARG A 219 36.99 -51.77 58.44
N ILE A 220 37.32 -50.65 57.80
CA ILE A 220 38.12 -49.55 58.37
C ILE A 220 37.48 -48.97 59.65
N TRP A 221 36.15 -49.05 59.76
CA TRP A 221 35.40 -48.55 60.92
C TRP A 221 35.67 -49.35 62.20
N LYS A 222 35.84 -50.68 62.06
CA LYS A 222 36.15 -51.60 63.16
C LYS A 222 37.65 -51.73 63.43
N GLN A 223 38.49 -51.37 62.46
CA GLN A 223 39.95 -51.41 62.59
C GLN A 223 40.44 -50.32 63.55
N LYS A 224 41.25 -50.67 64.54
CA LYS A 224 41.98 -49.67 65.37
C LYS A 224 43.21 -49.22 64.60
N ILE A 225 43.24 -47.97 64.16
CA ILE A 225 44.35 -47.41 63.38
C ILE A 225 45.37 -46.88 64.39
N ILE A 226 46.44 -47.64 64.61
CA ILE A 226 47.50 -47.33 65.58
C ILE A 226 48.87 -47.47 64.93
N GLY A 227 49.80 -46.61 65.32
CA GLY A 227 51.20 -46.75 64.94
C GLY A 227 51.87 -48.09 65.27
N LYS A 228 53.00 -48.33 64.59
CA LYS A 228 53.75 -49.58 64.53
C LYS A 228 54.23 -50.06 65.91
N THR A 229 54.09 -51.34 66.19
CA THR A 229 54.37 -51.94 67.52
C THR A 229 55.85 -52.24 67.78
N ASP A 230 56.68 -52.30 66.73
CA ASP A 230 58.08 -52.73 66.79
C ASP A 230 59.09 -51.56 66.95
N VAL A 231 58.61 -50.35 67.23
CA VAL A 231 59.42 -49.15 67.49
C VAL A 231 59.58 -48.93 68.99
N ASN A 232 60.76 -48.48 69.43
CA ASN A 232 61.07 -48.31 70.87
C ASN A 232 60.06 -47.41 71.61
N ILE A 233 59.56 -46.35 70.96
CA ILE A 233 58.60 -45.42 71.55
C ILE A 233 57.19 -46.03 71.75
N ALA A 234 56.85 -47.10 71.01
CA ALA A 234 55.50 -47.68 70.95
C ALA A 234 54.98 -48.18 72.31
N LYS A 235 55.87 -48.79 73.13
CA LYS A 235 55.48 -49.46 74.38
C LYS A 235 54.74 -48.55 75.34
N LEU A 236 55.21 -47.31 75.50
CA LEU A 236 54.60 -46.35 76.43
C LEU A 236 53.32 -45.74 75.85
N ILE A 237 53.34 -45.39 74.56
CA ILE A 237 52.19 -44.82 73.84
C ILE A 237 50.99 -45.79 73.92
N GLN A 238 51.22 -47.08 73.68
CA GLN A 238 50.16 -48.09 73.72
C GLN A 238 49.70 -48.39 75.15
N LYS A 239 50.62 -48.48 76.12
CA LYS A 239 50.26 -48.72 77.53
C LYS A 239 49.35 -47.62 78.09
N LEU A 240 49.59 -46.37 77.71
CA LEU A 240 48.80 -45.21 78.16
C LEU A 240 47.63 -44.88 77.23
N ASN A 241 47.48 -45.61 76.12
CA ASN A 241 46.48 -45.37 75.08
C ASN A 241 46.52 -43.93 74.51
N LEU A 242 47.73 -43.42 74.26
CA LEU A 242 47.98 -42.04 73.82
C LEU A 242 48.19 -41.92 72.31
N ASN A 243 47.73 -42.89 71.50
CA ASN A 243 48.04 -42.91 70.06
C ASN A 243 47.60 -41.61 69.35
N ASP A 244 46.33 -41.25 69.51
CA ASP A 244 45.75 -40.08 68.86
C ASP A 244 46.37 -38.78 69.41
N TRP A 245 46.62 -38.71 70.72
CA TRP A 245 47.27 -37.56 71.37
C TRP A 245 48.70 -37.36 70.87
N VAL A 246 49.48 -38.43 70.69
CA VAL A 246 50.84 -38.33 70.14
C VAL A 246 50.79 -37.99 68.65
N ASN A 247 49.82 -38.52 67.90
CA ASN A 247 49.64 -38.19 66.48
C ASN A 247 49.27 -36.72 66.27
N GLU A 248 48.41 -36.15 67.10
CA GLU A 248 48.11 -34.70 67.11
C GLU A 248 49.31 -33.89 67.63
N GLY A 249 49.96 -34.41 68.67
CA GLY A 249 51.10 -33.77 69.34
C GLY A 249 52.32 -33.57 68.44
N ARG A 250 52.57 -34.49 67.50
CA ARG A 250 53.75 -34.44 66.61
C ARG A 250 53.72 -33.25 65.66
N ASP A 251 52.54 -32.76 65.30
CA ASP A 251 52.37 -31.62 64.40
C ASP A 251 52.82 -30.29 65.03
N TYR A 252 52.98 -30.25 66.37
CA TYR A 252 53.49 -29.08 67.10
C TYR A 252 55.02 -29.08 67.25
N ILE A 253 55.71 -30.11 66.76
CA ILE A 253 57.17 -30.20 66.84
C ILE A 253 57.79 -29.33 65.74
N ASN A 254 58.62 -28.37 66.13
CA ASN A 254 59.35 -27.49 65.21
C ASN A 254 60.69 -28.12 64.79
N GLU A 255 61.43 -27.44 63.90
CA GLU A 255 62.74 -27.91 63.43
C GLU A 255 63.81 -27.93 64.54
N ASP A 256 63.63 -27.17 65.62
CA ASP A 256 64.56 -27.11 66.75
C ASP A 256 64.44 -28.32 67.69
N ASP A 257 65.43 -28.48 68.57
CA ASP A 257 65.48 -29.61 69.52
C ASP A 257 64.60 -29.36 70.77
N THR A 258 63.94 -28.20 70.85
CA THR A 258 63.14 -27.77 72.00
C THR A 258 61.76 -28.42 71.98
N CYS A 259 61.38 -29.10 73.06
CA CYS A 259 60.06 -29.67 73.20
C CYS A 259 58.99 -28.58 73.42
N PRO A 260 57.93 -28.50 72.59
CA PRO A 260 56.88 -27.50 72.75
C PRO A 260 56.07 -27.66 74.05
N PHE A 261 56.15 -28.82 74.70
CA PHE A 261 55.39 -29.12 75.92
C PHE A 261 56.20 -28.86 77.21
N CYS A 262 57.40 -29.44 77.33
CA CYS A 262 58.22 -29.30 78.54
C CYS A 262 59.27 -28.20 78.47
N GLN A 263 59.46 -27.57 77.31
CA GLN A 263 60.42 -26.49 77.07
C GLN A 263 61.90 -26.88 77.29
N GLN A 264 62.21 -28.19 77.25
CA GLN A 264 63.57 -28.73 77.34
C GLN A 264 64.05 -29.27 75.98
N GLU A 265 65.36 -29.34 75.77
CA GLU A 265 66.01 -29.90 74.57
C GLU A 265 65.89 -31.44 74.52
N THR A 266 64.68 -31.96 74.29
CA THR A 266 64.40 -33.41 74.30
C THR A 266 64.00 -33.95 72.92
N ILE A 267 63.78 -33.10 71.91
CA ILE A 267 63.35 -33.49 70.55
C ILE A 267 64.57 -33.81 69.68
N THR A 268 65.34 -34.82 70.09
CA THR A 268 66.50 -35.28 69.30
C THR A 268 66.10 -35.86 67.95
N GLU A 269 67.01 -35.86 66.96
CA GLU A 269 66.80 -36.54 65.67
C GLU A 269 66.41 -38.02 65.81
N SER A 270 66.94 -38.71 66.83
CA SER A 270 66.55 -40.10 67.13
C SER A 270 65.10 -40.23 67.61
N PHE A 271 64.57 -39.22 68.30
CA PHE A 271 63.18 -39.16 68.74
C PHE A 271 62.24 -38.85 67.58
N LYS A 272 62.58 -37.86 66.73
CA LYS A 272 61.83 -37.54 65.50
C LYS A 272 61.68 -38.77 64.61
N LYS A 273 62.79 -39.47 64.34
CA LYS A 273 62.78 -40.73 63.57
C LYS A 273 61.90 -41.81 64.21
N GLN A 274 61.90 -41.95 65.53
CA GLN A 274 61.03 -42.92 66.21
C GLN A 274 59.54 -42.54 66.10
N LEU A 275 59.20 -41.26 66.05
CA LEU A 275 57.82 -40.82 65.80
C LEU A 275 57.40 -41.10 64.35
N ASP A 276 58.27 -40.84 63.38
CA ASP A 276 58.02 -41.13 61.97
C ASP A 276 57.90 -42.64 61.71
N ASP A 277 58.80 -43.45 62.29
CA ASP A 277 58.75 -44.91 62.20
C ASP A 277 57.49 -45.48 62.89
N TYR A 278 56.98 -44.81 63.93
CA TYR A 278 55.76 -45.21 64.63
C TYR A 278 54.52 -44.91 63.78
N PHE A 279 54.44 -43.75 63.12
CA PHE A 279 53.35 -43.39 62.22
C PHE A 279 53.74 -43.59 60.75
N ASP A 280 53.87 -44.86 60.38
CA ASP A 280 54.32 -45.28 59.06
C ASP A 280 53.29 -45.04 57.93
N GLU A 281 53.68 -45.41 56.71
CA GLU A 281 52.84 -45.26 55.52
C GLU A 281 51.49 -45.97 55.65
N SER A 282 51.42 -47.11 56.36
CA SER A 282 50.16 -47.84 56.59
C SER A 282 49.20 -47.04 57.46
N PHE A 283 49.70 -46.43 58.55
CA PHE A 283 48.90 -45.55 59.39
C PHE A 283 48.36 -44.36 58.59
N THR A 284 49.22 -43.70 57.81
CA THR A 284 48.82 -42.56 56.98
C THR A 284 47.78 -42.95 55.92
N GLN A 285 47.95 -44.09 55.25
CA GLN A 285 46.99 -44.58 54.25
C GLN A 285 45.62 -44.86 54.87
N ASP A 286 45.57 -45.51 56.04
CA ASP A 286 44.32 -45.80 56.74
C ASP A 286 43.60 -44.52 57.20
N VAL A 287 44.32 -43.52 57.71
CA VAL A 287 43.75 -42.21 58.08
C VAL A 287 43.21 -41.47 56.86
N VAL A 288 43.93 -41.50 55.74
CA VAL A 288 43.48 -40.93 54.46
C VAL A 288 42.22 -41.66 53.97
N GLN A 289 42.16 -42.99 54.08
CA GLN A 289 40.98 -43.78 53.71
C GLN A 289 39.76 -43.41 54.56
N VAL A 290 39.91 -43.31 55.88
CA VAL A 290 38.85 -42.85 56.79
C VAL A 290 38.28 -41.50 56.34
N LYS A 291 39.16 -40.53 56.08
CA LYS A 291 38.76 -39.19 55.66
C LYS A 291 38.06 -39.19 54.29
N ALA A 292 38.55 -40.00 53.35
CA ALA A 292 37.94 -40.15 52.04
C ALA A 292 36.51 -40.71 52.14
N LEU A 293 36.32 -41.81 52.89
CA LEU A 293 35.02 -42.46 53.06
C LEU A 293 34.04 -41.61 53.88
N LEU A 294 34.51 -40.88 54.91
CA LEU A 294 33.70 -39.90 55.64
C LEU A 294 33.14 -38.82 54.70
N ASN A 295 34.00 -38.24 53.87
CA ASN A 295 33.60 -37.20 52.92
C ASN A 295 32.60 -37.72 51.89
N GLU A 296 32.85 -38.93 51.39
CA GLU A 296 31.95 -39.60 50.46
C GLU A 296 30.58 -39.88 51.09
N TYR A 297 30.55 -40.46 52.29
CA TYR A 297 29.33 -40.71 53.03
C TYR A 297 28.54 -39.42 53.31
N ASN A 298 29.22 -38.35 53.73
CA ASN A 298 28.59 -37.06 54.00
C ASN A 298 27.90 -36.49 52.76
N ARG A 299 28.59 -36.54 51.62
CA ARG A 299 28.06 -36.08 50.34
C ARG A 299 26.87 -36.92 49.90
N ASP A 300 27.02 -38.23 49.88
CA ASP A 300 26.04 -39.14 49.31
C ASP A 300 24.77 -39.22 50.18
N SER A 301 24.93 -39.27 51.51
CA SER A 301 23.78 -39.23 52.45
C SER A 301 23.03 -37.91 52.39
N HIS A 302 23.73 -36.78 52.26
CA HIS A 302 23.10 -35.46 52.14
C HIS A 302 22.32 -35.32 50.82
N ASN A 303 22.92 -35.72 49.70
CA ASN A 303 22.27 -35.67 48.39
C ASN A 303 21.01 -36.54 48.37
N LEU A 304 21.10 -37.76 48.91
CA LEU A 304 19.98 -38.68 48.97
C LEU A 304 18.85 -38.18 49.90
N GLN A 305 19.21 -37.67 51.07
CA GLN A 305 18.23 -37.07 51.98
C GLN A 305 17.50 -35.89 51.32
N ASN A 306 18.24 -34.97 50.68
CA ASN A 306 17.65 -33.83 49.97
C ASN A 306 16.68 -34.27 48.86
N LEU A 307 17.04 -35.29 48.08
CA LEU A 307 16.18 -35.86 47.04
C LEU A 307 14.87 -36.38 47.63
N LEU A 308 14.95 -37.15 48.72
CA LEU A 308 13.78 -37.71 49.40
C LEU A 308 12.89 -36.63 50.02
N GLU A 309 13.47 -35.58 50.63
CA GLU A 309 12.74 -34.43 51.17
C GLU A 309 12.02 -33.64 50.07
N GLN A 310 12.62 -33.52 48.88
CA GLN A 310 11.97 -32.89 47.72
C GLN A 310 10.79 -33.72 47.21
N ILE A 311 10.93 -35.05 47.19
CA ILE A 311 9.83 -35.98 46.86
C ILE A 311 8.69 -35.80 47.88
N GLU A 312 9.00 -35.80 49.19
CA GLU A 312 7.99 -35.58 50.24
C GLU A 312 7.24 -34.26 50.02
N LEU A 313 7.97 -33.16 49.82
CA LEU A 313 7.39 -31.82 49.66
C LEU A 313 6.43 -31.74 48.46
N ARG A 314 6.79 -32.36 47.33
CA ARG A 314 5.98 -32.39 46.11
C ARG A 314 4.66 -33.14 46.32
N HIS A 315 4.70 -34.25 47.05
CA HIS A 315 3.57 -35.16 47.18
C HIS A 315 2.68 -34.90 48.40
N LYS A 316 3.12 -34.10 49.37
CA LYS A 316 2.40 -33.86 50.64
C LYS A 316 1.05 -33.15 50.50
N ASN A 317 0.93 -32.24 49.53
CA ASN A 317 -0.27 -31.44 49.32
C ASN A 317 -0.97 -31.74 47.99
N ASP A 318 -0.53 -32.76 47.26
CA ASP A 318 -1.10 -33.16 45.99
C ASP A 318 -2.24 -34.17 46.20
N PRO A 319 -3.52 -33.78 45.97
CA PRO A 319 -4.66 -34.68 46.16
C PRO A 319 -4.71 -35.81 45.12
N GLU A 320 -3.96 -35.72 44.03
CA GLU A 320 -3.88 -36.75 42.98
C GLU A 320 -2.69 -37.69 43.16
N SER A 321 -1.82 -37.42 44.13
CA SER A 321 -0.64 -38.21 44.46
C SER A 321 -0.99 -39.66 44.79
N LYS A 322 -0.24 -40.59 44.19
CA LYS A 322 -0.33 -42.03 44.45
C LYS A 322 0.64 -42.50 45.53
N LEU A 323 1.48 -41.60 46.05
CA LEU A 323 2.48 -41.94 47.06
C LEU A 323 1.80 -42.07 48.43
N LYS A 324 2.08 -43.16 49.15
CA LYS A 324 1.67 -43.35 50.55
C LYS A 324 2.46 -42.42 51.48
N ILE A 325 2.14 -41.13 51.43
CA ILE A 325 2.96 -40.04 51.99
C ILE A 325 3.23 -40.22 53.48
N ASN A 326 2.25 -40.65 54.27
CA ASN A 326 2.42 -40.83 55.72
C ASN A 326 3.50 -41.88 56.04
N SER A 327 3.53 -42.98 55.28
CA SER A 327 4.55 -44.03 55.43
C SER A 327 5.92 -43.54 54.95
N PHE A 328 5.95 -42.81 53.83
CA PHE A 328 7.17 -42.23 53.27
C PHE A 328 7.82 -41.24 54.24
N SER A 329 7.04 -40.28 54.78
CA SER A 329 7.51 -39.29 55.76
C SER A 329 8.07 -39.93 57.04
N ALA A 330 7.43 -41.00 57.52
CA ALA A 330 7.89 -41.72 58.71
C ALA A 330 9.24 -42.40 58.48
N LEU A 331 9.41 -43.07 57.34
CA LEU A 331 10.69 -43.71 56.95
C LEU A 331 11.80 -42.68 56.74
N LEU A 332 11.50 -41.58 56.04
CA LEU A 332 12.46 -40.50 55.79
C LEU A 332 12.95 -39.87 57.09
N LYS A 333 12.06 -39.64 58.06
CA LYS A 333 12.45 -39.12 59.38
C LYS A 333 13.38 -40.07 60.13
N THR A 334 13.12 -41.37 60.07
CA THR A 334 14.01 -42.40 60.67
C THR A 334 15.37 -42.41 59.98
N LEU A 335 15.39 -42.38 58.65
CA LEU A 335 16.63 -42.34 57.85
C LEU A 335 17.48 -41.11 58.17
N ALA A 336 16.87 -39.93 58.25
CA ALA A 336 17.56 -38.70 58.60
C ALA A 336 18.25 -38.80 59.98
N SER A 337 17.57 -39.42 60.96
CA SER A 337 18.16 -39.67 62.29
C SER A 337 19.35 -40.63 62.24
N GLN A 338 19.27 -41.69 61.42
CA GLN A 338 20.39 -42.63 61.24
C GLN A 338 21.58 -41.96 60.57
N PHE A 339 21.35 -41.12 59.55
CA PHE A 339 22.39 -40.34 58.91
C PHE A 339 23.11 -39.42 59.90
N VAL A 340 22.38 -38.67 60.73
CA VAL A 340 23.00 -37.81 61.76
C VAL A 340 23.88 -38.64 62.71
N THR A 341 23.38 -39.78 63.18
CA THR A 341 24.11 -40.66 64.11
C THR A 341 25.40 -41.19 63.48
N ASN A 342 25.33 -41.69 62.23
CA ASN A 342 26.51 -42.18 61.52
C ASN A 342 27.53 -41.06 61.27
N LYS A 343 27.09 -39.85 60.93
CA LYS A 343 27.98 -38.69 60.75
C LYS A 343 28.75 -38.36 62.03
N GLU A 344 28.10 -38.41 63.19
CA GLU A 344 28.77 -38.22 64.48
C GLU A 344 29.81 -39.31 64.75
N LEU A 345 29.48 -40.58 64.51
CA LEU A 345 30.41 -41.70 64.67
C LEU A 345 31.64 -41.55 63.75
N LEU A 346 31.42 -41.24 62.47
CA LEU A 346 32.47 -41.06 61.48
C LEU A 346 33.39 -39.88 61.83
N ASN A 347 32.84 -38.73 62.25
CA ASN A 347 33.63 -37.58 62.69
C ASN A 347 34.46 -37.90 63.94
N ASN A 348 33.92 -38.68 64.87
CA ASN A 348 34.67 -39.13 66.05
C ASN A 348 35.84 -40.05 65.67
N LYS A 349 35.64 -40.90 64.65
CA LYS A 349 36.68 -41.80 64.12
C LYS A 349 37.77 -41.06 63.33
N GLU A 350 37.43 -39.96 62.64
CA GLU A 350 38.43 -39.10 61.99
C GLU A 350 39.32 -38.40 63.03
N LYS A 351 38.72 -37.87 64.10
CA LYS A 351 39.45 -37.20 65.20
C LYS A 351 40.29 -38.16 66.03
N GLU A 352 39.77 -39.37 66.25
CA GLU A 352 40.43 -40.41 67.04
C GLU A 352 40.53 -41.71 66.23
N PRO A 353 41.49 -41.83 65.28
CA PRO A 353 41.68 -43.01 64.44
C PRO A 353 41.85 -44.32 65.21
N SER A 354 42.31 -44.27 66.47
CA SER A 354 42.46 -45.45 67.32
C SER A 354 41.11 -46.07 67.78
N ARG A 355 40.00 -45.34 67.69
CA ARG A 355 38.66 -45.84 68.10
C ARG A 355 38.13 -46.91 67.17
N SER A 356 37.43 -47.91 67.70
CA SER A 356 36.61 -48.83 66.91
C SER A 356 35.16 -48.36 66.98
N ILE A 357 34.51 -48.19 65.84
CA ILE A 357 33.11 -47.79 65.73
C ILE A 357 32.33 -48.80 64.88
N GLU A 358 31.00 -48.80 65.04
CA GLU A 358 30.08 -49.57 64.22
C GLU A 358 28.96 -48.63 63.77
N LEU A 359 28.77 -48.51 62.45
CA LEU A 359 27.73 -47.66 61.88
C LEU A 359 26.37 -48.37 61.92
N ILE A 360 25.31 -47.56 62.00
CA ILE A 360 23.93 -48.03 61.88
C ILE A 360 23.63 -48.23 60.40
N SER A 361 23.21 -49.43 60.01
CA SER A 361 22.79 -49.70 58.64
C SER A 361 21.55 -48.88 58.27
N THR A 362 21.61 -48.16 57.15
CA THR A 362 20.46 -47.41 56.59
C THR A 362 19.69 -48.18 55.52
N LYS A 363 20.18 -49.38 55.17
CA LYS A 363 19.70 -50.19 54.05
C LYS A 363 18.20 -50.51 54.13
N GLU A 364 17.70 -50.89 55.29
CA GLU A 364 16.29 -51.27 55.47
C GLU A 364 15.34 -50.11 55.16
N GLN A 365 15.62 -48.92 55.70
CA GLN A 365 14.81 -47.73 55.48
C GLN A 365 14.85 -47.29 54.01
N LEU A 366 16.02 -47.40 53.37
CA LEU A 366 16.22 -47.08 51.97
C LEU A 366 15.50 -48.07 51.03
N GLU A 367 15.52 -49.36 51.33
CA GLU A 367 14.79 -50.39 50.58
C GLU A 367 13.27 -50.18 50.68
N GLU A 368 12.74 -49.88 51.86
CA GLU A 368 11.31 -49.59 52.05
C GLU A 368 10.88 -48.28 51.37
N LEU A 369 11.72 -47.23 51.40
CA LEU A 369 11.46 -45.99 50.65
C LEU A 369 11.45 -46.24 49.14
N GLN A 370 12.42 -46.98 48.62
CA GLN A 370 12.49 -47.37 47.20
C GLN A 370 11.25 -48.19 46.79
N LYS A 371 10.77 -49.09 47.65
CA LYS A 371 9.55 -49.88 47.41
C LYS A 371 8.31 -48.99 47.30
N LEU A 372 8.15 -48.00 48.18
CA LEU A 372 7.05 -47.03 48.09
C LEU A 372 7.08 -46.23 46.79
N ILE A 373 8.28 -45.84 46.32
CA ILE A 373 8.47 -45.15 45.03
C ILE A 373 8.05 -46.06 43.86
N ILE A 374 8.47 -47.33 43.87
CA ILE A 374 8.12 -48.31 42.82
C ILE A 374 6.60 -48.56 42.78
N GLU A 375 5.95 -48.75 43.93
CA GLU A 375 4.50 -48.93 44.02
C GLU A 375 3.76 -47.70 43.47
N CYS A 376 4.18 -46.50 43.84
CA CYS A 376 3.62 -45.25 43.34
C CYS A 376 3.75 -45.13 41.81
N ASN A 377 4.93 -45.41 41.26
CA ASN A 377 5.17 -45.38 39.82
C ASN A 377 4.32 -46.40 39.05
N LYS A 378 4.05 -47.57 39.64
CA LYS A 378 3.14 -48.55 39.04
C LYS A 378 1.71 -48.02 38.91
N GLU A 379 1.20 -47.34 39.95
CA GLU A 379 -0.12 -46.69 39.89
C GLU A 379 -0.15 -45.51 38.92
N ILE A 380 0.91 -44.70 38.86
CA ILE A 380 1.07 -43.61 37.88
C ILE A 380 1.02 -44.15 36.45
N ASN A 381 1.74 -45.23 36.17
CA ASN A 381 1.76 -45.83 34.84
C ASN A 381 0.37 -46.36 34.43
N SER A 382 -0.32 -47.07 35.33
CA SER A 382 -1.68 -47.55 35.07
C SER A 382 -2.66 -46.41 34.81
N HIS A 383 -2.55 -45.30 35.55
CA HIS A 383 -3.34 -44.09 35.31
C HIS A 383 -3.01 -43.47 33.94
N ASN A 384 -1.73 -43.34 33.60
CA ASN A 384 -1.29 -42.76 32.33
C ASN A 384 -1.70 -43.60 31.11
N GLU A 385 -1.77 -44.92 31.24
CA GLU A 385 -2.32 -45.81 30.20
C GLU A 385 -3.79 -45.48 29.91
N ILE A 386 -4.60 -45.28 30.95
CA ILE A 386 -6.01 -44.87 30.82
C ILE A 386 -6.12 -43.49 30.16
N VAL A 387 -5.27 -42.54 30.54
CA VAL A 387 -5.22 -41.20 29.93
C VAL A 387 -4.86 -41.28 28.44
N ASN A 388 -3.91 -42.14 28.08
CA ASN A 388 -3.47 -42.30 26.69
C ASN A 388 -4.57 -42.94 25.83
N ASP A 389 -5.25 -43.97 26.33
CA ASP A 389 -6.40 -44.57 25.64
C ASP A 389 -7.53 -43.54 25.45
N TYR A 390 -7.85 -42.76 26.48
CA TYR A 390 -8.80 -41.66 26.39
C TYR A 390 -8.42 -40.63 25.32
N THR A 391 -7.13 -40.26 25.23
CA THR A 391 -6.63 -39.31 24.21
C THR A 391 -6.77 -39.88 22.80
N ASN A 392 -6.45 -41.16 22.61
CA ASN A 392 -6.60 -41.84 21.33
C ASN A 392 -8.07 -41.95 20.92
N GLN A 393 -8.96 -42.32 21.84
CA GLN A 393 -10.41 -42.36 21.60
C GLN A 393 -10.96 -40.98 21.27
N LYS A 394 -10.50 -39.93 21.96
CA LYS A 394 -10.87 -38.54 21.67
C LYS A 394 -10.46 -38.13 20.26
N ASN A 395 -9.23 -38.39 19.84
CA ASN A 395 -8.75 -38.03 18.50
C ASN A 395 -9.49 -38.80 17.40
N LYS A 396 -9.74 -40.10 17.60
CA LYS A 396 -10.56 -40.91 16.68
C LYS A 396 -11.97 -40.34 16.56
N LEU A 397 -12.60 -39.96 17.68
CA LEU A 397 -13.93 -39.33 17.66
C LEU A 397 -13.91 -38.00 16.89
N ILE A 398 -12.91 -37.15 17.11
CA ILE A 398 -12.77 -35.87 16.38
C ILE A 398 -12.65 -36.13 14.87
N ASN A 399 -11.81 -37.07 14.44
CA ASN A 399 -11.67 -37.41 13.03
C ASN A 399 -12.96 -37.97 12.43
N ALA A 400 -13.68 -38.83 13.15
CA ALA A 400 -14.97 -39.36 12.72
C ALA A 400 -16.05 -38.26 12.61
N ILE A 401 -16.04 -37.26 13.50
CA ILE A 401 -16.90 -36.07 13.41
C ILE A 401 -16.59 -35.31 12.12
N TRP A 402 -15.32 -35.02 11.83
CA TRP A 402 -14.95 -34.32 10.60
C TRP A 402 -15.33 -35.12 9.35
N LYS A 403 -15.18 -36.45 9.37
CA LYS A 403 -15.62 -37.34 8.30
C LYS A 403 -17.13 -37.22 8.04
N TYR A 404 -17.94 -37.25 9.10
CA TYR A 404 -19.39 -37.05 8.99
C TYR A 404 -19.75 -35.70 8.35
N LEU A 405 -19.10 -34.61 8.77
CA LEU A 405 -19.37 -33.27 8.23
C LEU A 405 -18.99 -33.16 6.75
N ILE A 406 -17.94 -33.86 6.32
CA ILE A 406 -17.53 -33.89 4.91
C ILE A 406 -18.54 -34.64 4.06
N GLU A 407 -18.91 -35.86 4.46
CA GLU A 407 -19.84 -36.71 3.70
C GLU A 407 -21.22 -36.06 3.56
N GLY A 408 -21.69 -35.35 4.59
CA GLY A 408 -22.95 -34.60 4.53
C GLY A 408 -22.94 -33.42 3.54
N HIS A 409 -21.77 -32.93 3.14
CA HIS A 409 -21.60 -31.72 2.30
C HIS A 409 -20.64 -31.93 1.12
N GLU A 410 -20.39 -33.19 0.73
CA GLU A 410 -19.37 -33.58 -0.25
C GLU A 410 -19.53 -32.81 -1.56
N ALA A 411 -20.75 -32.78 -2.12
CA ALA A 411 -21.04 -32.09 -3.37
C ALA A 411 -20.73 -30.58 -3.32
N THR A 412 -20.95 -29.94 -2.18
CA THR A 412 -20.65 -28.50 -1.99
C THR A 412 -19.15 -28.27 -1.97
N ILE A 413 -18.41 -29.10 -1.23
CA ILE A 413 -16.95 -29.02 -1.10
C ILE A 413 -16.27 -29.33 -2.45
N GLU A 414 -16.71 -30.39 -3.14
CA GLU A 414 -16.14 -30.80 -4.42
C GLU A 414 -16.39 -29.76 -5.52
N ASN A 415 -17.60 -29.18 -5.58
CA ASN A 415 -17.92 -28.10 -6.52
C ASN A 415 -17.04 -26.87 -6.29
N PHE A 416 -16.84 -26.48 -5.02
CA PHE A 416 -15.94 -25.39 -4.67
C PHE A 416 -14.50 -25.68 -5.10
N ALA A 417 -13.95 -26.85 -4.75
CA ALA A 417 -12.59 -27.24 -5.10
C ALA A 417 -12.35 -27.23 -6.61
N LYS A 418 -13.27 -27.81 -7.40
CA LYS A 418 -13.22 -27.80 -8.87
C LYS A 418 -13.25 -26.38 -9.43
N LYS A 419 -14.16 -25.53 -8.93
CA LYS A 419 -14.31 -24.15 -9.38
C LYS A 419 -13.08 -23.31 -9.04
N GLN A 420 -12.53 -23.45 -7.84
CA GLN A 420 -11.34 -22.75 -7.40
C GLN A 420 -10.11 -23.16 -8.21
N GLN A 421 -9.94 -24.46 -8.49
CA GLN A 421 -8.89 -24.96 -9.37
C GLN A 421 -9.02 -24.44 -10.81
N GLY A 422 -10.24 -24.42 -11.36
CA GLY A 422 -10.51 -23.87 -12.69
C GLY A 422 -10.18 -22.38 -12.81
N LEU A 423 -10.60 -21.59 -11.82
CA LEU A 423 -10.29 -20.16 -11.75
C LEU A 423 -8.79 -19.91 -11.60
N ALA A 424 -8.10 -20.66 -10.74
CA ALA A 424 -6.66 -20.55 -10.54
C ALA A 424 -5.87 -20.81 -11.85
N LYS A 425 -6.20 -21.88 -12.57
CA LYS A 425 -5.62 -22.18 -13.89
C LYS A 425 -5.91 -21.08 -14.92
N GLY A 426 -7.13 -20.53 -14.91
CA GLY A 426 -7.52 -19.41 -15.77
C GLY A 426 -6.69 -18.14 -15.49
N ILE A 427 -6.47 -17.80 -14.23
CA ILE A 427 -5.63 -16.69 -13.79
C ILE A 427 -4.19 -16.88 -14.24
N GLU A 428 -3.62 -18.07 -14.06
CA GLU A 428 -2.24 -18.39 -14.48
C GLU A 428 -2.07 -18.24 -15.99
N SER A 429 -2.99 -18.79 -16.79
CA SER A 429 -2.98 -18.65 -18.25
C SER A 429 -3.07 -17.19 -18.70
N LEU A 430 -3.96 -16.40 -18.09
CA LEU A 430 -4.10 -14.97 -18.38
C LEU A 430 -2.84 -14.18 -18.01
N LYS A 431 -2.18 -14.53 -16.90
CA LYS A 431 -0.92 -13.91 -16.45
C LYS A 431 0.20 -14.16 -17.46
N ASN A 432 0.35 -15.39 -17.94
CA ASN A 432 1.34 -15.74 -18.96
C ASN A 432 1.08 -15.00 -20.27
N GLN A 433 -0.16 -14.96 -20.75
CA GLN A 433 -0.53 -14.23 -21.96
C GLN A 433 -0.31 -12.71 -21.83
N HIS A 434 -0.55 -12.14 -20.66
CA HIS A 434 -0.26 -10.72 -20.40
C HIS A 434 1.25 -10.44 -20.41
N GLN A 435 2.05 -11.36 -19.86
CA GLN A 435 3.51 -11.26 -19.88
C GLN A 435 4.05 -11.31 -21.31
N GLU A 436 3.60 -12.25 -22.15
CA GLU A 436 4.01 -12.33 -23.56
C GLU A 436 3.70 -11.04 -24.33
N LEU A 437 2.53 -10.43 -24.10
CA LEU A 437 2.17 -9.14 -24.71
C LEU A 437 3.11 -8.02 -24.26
N ARG A 438 3.53 -8.02 -22.99
CA ARG A 438 4.47 -7.04 -22.45
C ARG A 438 5.87 -7.19 -23.05
N GLU A 439 6.32 -8.42 -23.25
CA GLU A 439 7.61 -8.71 -23.88
C GLU A 439 7.61 -8.27 -25.36
N LYS A 440 6.54 -8.58 -26.11
CA LYS A 440 6.35 -8.10 -27.49
C LYS A 440 6.32 -6.57 -27.57
N TYR A 441 5.59 -5.91 -26.66
CA TYR A 441 5.55 -4.45 -26.57
C TYR A 441 6.95 -3.86 -26.34
N SER A 442 7.71 -4.41 -25.38
CA SER A 442 9.06 -3.95 -25.07
C SER A 442 10.01 -4.09 -26.27
N ALA A 443 9.99 -5.24 -26.94
CA ALA A 443 10.82 -5.49 -28.12
C ALA A 443 10.47 -4.54 -29.28
N LEU A 444 9.18 -4.32 -29.55
CA LEU A 444 8.74 -3.41 -30.60
C LEU A 444 9.06 -1.95 -30.27
N ASN A 445 8.88 -1.52 -29.02
CA ASN A 445 9.22 -0.18 -28.56
C ASN A 445 10.74 0.09 -28.71
N LYS A 446 11.58 -0.91 -28.42
CA LYS A 446 13.03 -0.82 -28.65
C LYS A 446 13.37 -0.63 -30.13
N LYS A 447 12.73 -1.39 -31.02
CA LYS A 447 12.90 -1.23 -32.48
C LYS A 447 12.50 0.17 -32.95
N ILE A 448 11.40 0.73 -32.43
CA ILE A 448 10.97 2.10 -32.77
C ILE A 448 12.01 3.13 -32.31
N ARG A 449 12.57 2.98 -31.11
CA ARG A 449 13.63 3.88 -30.61
C ARG A 449 14.88 3.83 -31.48
N GLU A 450 15.31 2.64 -31.89
CA GLU A 450 16.45 2.44 -32.79
C GLU A 450 16.18 3.04 -34.18
N ALA A 451 14.99 2.84 -34.73
CA ALA A 451 14.60 3.46 -36.01
C ALA A 451 14.61 4.98 -35.93
N ASN A 452 14.06 5.58 -34.86
CA ASN A 452 14.07 7.03 -34.64
C ASN A 452 15.50 7.60 -34.63
N LYS A 453 16.46 6.96 -33.95
CA LYS A 453 17.85 7.46 -33.89
C LYS A 453 18.50 7.66 -35.26
N ASN A 454 18.16 6.80 -36.23
CA ASN A 454 18.83 6.80 -37.53
C ASN A 454 18.29 7.84 -38.51
N VAL A 455 17.09 8.37 -38.29
CA VAL A 455 16.37 9.19 -39.29
C VAL A 455 16.06 10.62 -38.82
N THR A 456 16.68 11.06 -37.73
CA THR A 456 16.28 12.28 -37.03
C THR A 456 17.37 13.33 -37.01
N SER A 457 16.95 14.59 -37.09
CA SER A 457 17.84 15.73 -37.18
C SER A 457 17.21 16.95 -36.54
N VAL A 458 18.06 17.86 -36.10
CA VAL A 458 17.66 19.07 -35.38
C VAL A 458 17.46 20.25 -36.33
N GLN A 459 18.22 20.28 -37.44
CA GLN A 459 18.19 21.36 -38.42
C GLN A 459 16.79 21.61 -39.02
N PRO A 460 16.01 20.58 -39.42
CA PRO A 460 14.68 20.79 -40.01
C PRO A 460 13.71 21.54 -39.09
N SER A 461 13.81 21.33 -37.77
CA SER A 461 12.96 22.02 -36.81
C SER A 461 13.23 23.52 -36.77
N VAL A 462 14.51 23.91 -36.89
CA VAL A 462 14.91 25.31 -36.89
C VAL A 462 14.63 25.98 -38.22
N ASP A 463 14.86 25.28 -39.33
CA ASP A 463 14.48 25.74 -40.67
C ASP A 463 12.98 26.02 -40.74
N GLU A 464 12.15 25.13 -40.15
CA GLU A 464 10.70 25.31 -40.10
C GLU A 464 10.28 26.49 -39.21
N ILE A 465 10.90 26.68 -38.04
CA ILE A 465 10.63 27.86 -37.20
C ILE A 465 10.98 29.14 -37.97
N ASN A 466 12.16 29.21 -38.59
CA ASN A 466 12.58 30.38 -39.37
C ASN A 466 11.68 30.61 -40.59
N ARG A 467 11.21 29.55 -41.26
CA ARG A 467 10.26 29.65 -42.37
C ARG A 467 8.94 30.26 -41.91
N ILE A 468 8.41 29.83 -40.77
CA ILE A 468 7.17 30.36 -40.19
C ILE A 468 7.38 31.83 -39.79
N LEU A 469 8.47 32.17 -39.10
CA LEU A 469 8.79 33.55 -38.73
C LEU A 469 8.82 34.48 -39.94
N LYS A 470 9.55 34.10 -41.00
CA LYS A 470 9.63 34.86 -42.26
C LYS A 470 8.27 34.99 -42.96
N SER A 471 7.48 33.92 -43.01
CA SER A 471 6.15 33.93 -43.65
C SER A 471 5.16 34.87 -42.98
N TYR A 472 5.35 35.17 -41.70
CA TYR A 472 4.48 36.05 -40.92
C TYR A 472 5.11 37.42 -40.63
N GLY A 473 6.18 37.79 -41.35
CA GLY A 473 6.75 39.13 -41.33
C GLY A 473 7.76 39.41 -40.20
N PHE A 474 8.18 38.40 -39.45
CA PHE A 474 9.28 38.53 -38.48
C PHE A 474 10.62 38.40 -39.20
N LEU A 475 11.16 39.52 -39.68
CA LEU A 475 12.41 39.58 -40.46
C LEU A 475 13.62 40.08 -39.64
N ASN A 476 13.37 40.71 -38.50
CA ASN A 476 14.36 41.39 -37.66
C ASN A 476 15.20 40.46 -36.76
N PHE A 477 14.99 39.14 -36.83
CA PHE A 477 15.78 38.12 -36.15
C PHE A 477 15.58 36.73 -36.79
N GLU A 478 16.52 35.83 -36.54
CA GLU A 478 16.40 34.41 -36.89
C GLU A 478 17.02 33.50 -35.81
N ILE A 479 16.64 32.23 -35.80
CA ILE A 479 17.22 31.21 -34.94
C ILE A 479 18.41 30.57 -35.67
N VAL A 480 19.60 30.64 -35.06
CA VAL A 480 20.85 30.12 -35.62
C VAL A 480 21.50 29.11 -34.67
N PRO A 481 22.33 28.17 -35.17
CA PRO A 481 23.08 27.26 -34.32
C PRO A 481 23.95 28.01 -33.30
N SER A 482 23.99 27.50 -32.07
CA SER A 482 24.91 27.97 -31.04
C SER A 482 26.35 27.70 -31.48
N LYS A 483 27.22 28.71 -31.34
CA LYS A 483 28.65 28.57 -31.62
C LYS A 483 29.39 27.77 -30.56
N THR A 484 28.76 27.51 -29.41
CA THR A 484 29.41 26.94 -28.21
C THR A 484 28.92 25.55 -27.85
N GLU A 485 27.68 25.20 -28.19
CA GLU A 485 27.06 23.94 -27.80
C GLU A 485 26.43 23.25 -29.02
N VAL A 486 26.74 21.96 -29.18
CA VAL A 486 26.22 21.12 -30.27
C VAL A 486 24.72 20.91 -30.08
N ASN A 487 23.95 20.98 -31.18
CA ASN A 487 22.49 20.81 -31.17
C ASN A 487 21.75 21.79 -30.25
N GLN A 488 22.29 22.98 -30.03
CA GLN A 488 21.57 24.11 -29.42
C GLN A 488 21.52 25.29 -30.37
N TYR A 489 20.58 26.18 -30.13
CA TYR A 489 20.35 27.36 -30.95
C TYR A 489 20.25 28.62 -30.11
N GLN A 490 20.42 29.75 -30.78
CA GLN A 490 20.33 31.09 -30.22
C GLN A 490 19.57 31.99 -31.20
N VAL A 491 18.91 33.02 -30.67
CA VAL A 491 18.24 34.02 -31.50
C VAL A 491 19.24 35.13 -31.84
N GLN A 492 19.42 35.40 -33.14
CA GLN A 492 20.37 36.37 -33.66
C GLN A 492 19.63 37.46 -34.45
N ARG A 493 20.03 38.73 -34.27
CA ARG A 493 19.60 39.87 -35.08
C ARG A 493 20.36 39.91 -36.42
N GLU A 494 19.87 40.70 -37.38
CA GLU A 494 20.55 40.89 -38.68
C GLU A 494 21.99 41.42 -38.56
N ASP A 495 22.28 42.22 -37.52
CA ASP A 495 23.61 42.75 -37.24
C ASP A 495 24.57 41.72 -36.60
N GLY A 496 24.08 40.50 -36.36
CA GLY A 496 24.84 39.41 -35.77
C GLY A 496 24.85 39.37 -34.23
N THR A 497 24.16 40.31 -33.56
CA THR A 497 24.05 40.33 -32.08
C THR A 497 23.01 39.33 -31.56
N ILE A 498 23.19 38.86 -30.31
CA ILE A 498 22.24 37.95 -29.66
C ILE A 498 21.02 38.73 -29.20
N ALA A 499 19.84 38.30 -29.64
CA ALA A 499 18.60 39.07 -29.49
C ALA A 499 17.89 38.89 -28.14
N GLU A 500 18.22 37.87 -27.34
CA GLU A 500 17.43 37.41 -26.19
C GLU A 500 16.95 38.53 -25.25
N ALA A 501 17.87 39.38 -24.77
CA ALA A 501 17.56 40.47 -23.84
C ALA A 501 16.79 41.64 -24.48
N THR A 502 16.63 41.64 -25.80
CA THR A 502 16.03 42.72 -26.60
C THR A 502 14.75 42.31 -27.32
N LEU A 503 14.30 41.06 -27.15
CA LEU A 503 13.03 40.60 -27.71
C LEU A 503 11.87 41.24 -26.95
N SER A 504 10.88 41.71 -27.69
CA SER A 504 9.60 42.09 -27.09
C SER A 504 8.91 40.87 -26.47
N GLU A 505 8.03 41.11 -25.50
CA GLU A 505 7.22 40.04 -24.89
C GLU A 505 6.43 39.25 -25.96
N GLY A 506 5.99 39.93 -27.01
CA GLY A 506 5.26 39.32 -28.12
C GLY A 506 6.13 38.40 -28.98
N GLU A 507 7.33 38.85 -29.37
CA GLU A 507 8.29 38.04 -30.13
C GLU A 507 8.74 36.82 -29.31
N ALA A 508 9.11 37.01 -28.04
CA ALA A 508 9.50 35.91 -27.17
C ALA A 508 8.39 34.87 -27.00
N THR A 509 7.14 35.32 -26.82
CA THR A 509 5.96 34.43 -26.72
C THR A 509 5.71 33.67 -28.03
N PHE A 510 5.88 34.31 -29.18
CA PHE A 510 5.67 33.64 -30.45
C PHE A 510 6.76 32.61 -30.74
N ILE A 511 8.04 32.95 -30.55
CA ILE A 511 9.16 32.03 -30.76
C ILE A 511 9.07 30.82 -29.82
N THR A 512 8.81 31.05 -28.53
CA THR A 512 8.63 29.97 -27.55
C THR A 512 7.46 29.06 -27.90
N PHE A 513 6.38 29.60 -28.47
CA PHE A 513 5.26 28.81 -28.96
C PHE A 513 5.62 27.98 -30.18
N LEU A 514 6.33 28.54 -31.17
CA LEU A 514 6.82 27.76 -32.33
C LEU A 514 7.76 26.65 -31.90
N TYR A 515 8.65 26.92 -30.95
CA TYR A 515 9.51 25.93 -30.33
C TYR A 515 8.70 24.82 -29.64
N TYR A 516 7.66 25.17 -28.87
CA TYR A 516 6.73 24.21 -28.28
C TYR A 516 6.04 23.32 -29.33
N LEU A 517 5.64 23.89 -30.47
CA LEU A 517 5.05 23.12 -31.57
C LEU A 517 6.05 22.14 -32.19
N GLN A 518 7.31 22.54 -32.35
CA GLN A 518 8.35 21.60 -32.81
C GLN A 518 8.56 20.50 -31.78
N LEU A 519 8.65 20.84 -30.49
CA LEU A 519 8.71 19.84 -29.43
C LEU A 519 7.49 18.92 -29.41
N ALA A 520 6.30 19.40 -29.77
CA ALA A 520 5.11 18.58 -29.87
C ALA A 520 5.21 17.53 -31.00
N LYS A 521 5.90 17.86 -32.10
CA LYS A 521 6.18 16.97 -33.24
C LYS A 521 7.45 16.14 -33.07
N GLY A 522 8.30 16.48 -32.10
CA GLY A 522 9.63 15.90 -31.92
C GLY A 522 10.01 15.62 -30.48
N SER A 523 11.31 15.73 -30.17
CA SER A 523 11.84 15.55 -28.82
C SER A 523 13.24 16.15 -28.73
N THR A 524 13.67 16.54 -27.52
CA THR A 524 15.09 16.89 -27.27
C THR A 524 16.00 15.66 -27.25
N GLN A 525 15.41 14.46 -27.19
CA GLN A 525 16.09 13.18 -27.31
C GLN A 525 15.69 12.48 -28.62
N ASP A 526 16.69 12.08 -29.40
CA ASP A 526 16.57 11.43 -30.71
C ASP A 526 15.67 10.18 -30.72
N GLU A 527 15.67 9.37 -29.65
CA GLU A 527 14.87 8.15 -29.58
C GLU A 527 13.38 8.34 -29.24
N LEU A 528 12.99 9.49 -28.67
CA LEU A 528 11.64 9.71 -28.11
C LEU A 528 10.72 10.58 -28.98
N ILE A 529 11.10 10.82 -30.22
CA ILE A 529 10.42 11.77 -31.13
C ILE A 529 8.98 11.35 -31.40
N THR A 530 8.76 10.05 -31.56
CA THR A 530 7.43 9.51 -31.89
C THR A 530 6.64 9.07 -30.65
N GLU A 531 7.15 9.32 -29.44
CA GLU A 531 6.48 8.95 -28.18
C GLU A 531 5.10 9.64 -28.05
N GLU A 532 4.09 8.83 -27.69
CA GLU A 532 2.72 9.30 -27.50
C GLU A 532 2.64 10.36 -26.40
N ARG A 533 1.91 11.45 -26.67
CA ARG A 533 1.81 12.56 -25.72
C ARG A 533 0.46 13.25 -25.69
N ILE A 534 0.22 13.95 -24.58
CA ILE A 534 -0.88 14.88 -24.38
C ILE A 534 -0.34 16.31 -24.41
N LEU A 535 -0.98 17.18 -25.19
CA LEU A 535 -0.65 18.59 -25.20
C LEU A 535 -1.58 19.35 -24.26
N VAL A 536 -1.00 20.21 -23.42
CA VAL A 536 -1.76 21.20 -22.65
C VAL A 536 -1.26 22.58 -23.04
N ILE A 537 -2.15 23.44 -23.51
CA ILE A 537 -1.81 24.78 -23.95
C ILE A 537 -2.56 25.75 -23.05
N ASP A 538 -1.84 26.46 -22.18
CA ASP A 538 -2.40 27.38 -21.20
C ASP A 538 -2.11 28.83 -21.58
N ASP A 539 -3.17 29.52 -22.00
CA ASP A 539 -3.14 30.91 -22.46
C ASP A 539 -1.95 31.20 -23.41
N PRO A 540 -1.96 30.60 -24.62
CA PRO A 540 -0.83 30.72 -25.55
C PRO A 540 -0.61 32.14 -26.06
N ILE A 541 -1.59 33.02 -25.81
CA ILE A 541 -1.67 34.40 -26.26
C ILE A 541 -1.98 35.25 -25.02
N SER A 542 -1.01 36.04 -24.58
CA SER A 542 -1.20 37.11 -23.60
C SER A 542 -0.83 38.43 -24.27
N SER A 543 -1.79 39.33 -24.48
CA SER A 543 -1.53 40.71 -24.93
C SER A 543 -0.88 40.86 -26.34
N LEU A 544 -1.22 39.99 -27.30
CA LEU A 544 -0.63 40.02 -28.65
C LEU A 544 -1.45 40.81 -29.68
N ASP A 545 -0.77 41.30 -30.71
CA ASP A 545 -1.37 41.83 -31.94
C ASP A 545 -2.32 40.79 -32.58
N SER A 546 -3.44 41.27 -33.13
CA SER A 546 -4.45 40.53 -33.87
C SER A 546 -3.85 39.53 -34.87
N ASN A 547 -2.74 39.88 -35.54
CA ASN A 547 -2.07 39.02 -36.51
C ASN A 547 -1.52 37.73 -35.90
N VAL A 548 -0.84 37.79 -34.75
CA VAL A 548 -0.24 36.59 -34.11
C VAL A 548 -1.32 35.64 -33.62
N LEU A 549 -2.47 36.17 -33.18
CA LEU A 549 -3.62 35.36 -32.76
C LEU A 549 -4.11 34.43 -33.87
N PHE A 550 -4.24 34.93 -35.10
CA PHE A 550 -4.68 34.12 -36.24
C PHE A 550 -3.67 33.04 -36.58
N VAL A 551 -2.37 33.37 -36.54
CA VAL A 551 -1.29 32.41 -36.82
C VAL A 551 -1.30 31.26 -35.81
N VAL A 552 -1.27 31.59 -34.52
CA VAL A 552 -1.29 30.61 -33.43
C VAL A 552 -2.54 29.73 -33.52
N SER A 553 -3.71 30.33 -33.77
CA SER A 553 -4.95 29.57 -33.93
C SER A 553 -4.90 28.60 -35.11
N SER A 554 -4.36 29.03 -36.26
CA SER A 554 -4.22 28.17 -37.45
C SER A 554 -3.30 26.97 -37.18
N LEU A 555 -2.16 27.20 -36.55
CA LEU A 555 -1.20 26.13 -36.21
C LEU A 555 -1.81 25.11 -35.24
N ILE A 556 -2.57 25.56 -34.24
CA ILE A 556 -3.27 24.66 -33.31
C ILE A 556 -4.37 23.87 -34.02
N LYS A 557 -5.11 24.48 -34.96
CA LYS A 557 -6.13 23.79 -35.76
C LYS A 557 -5.58 22.62 -36.55
N GLU A 558 -4.39 22.75 -37.13
CA GLU A 558 -3.73 21.64 -37.83
C GLU A 558 -3.46 20.46 -36.90
N ILE A 559 -2.99 20.74 -35.68
CA ILE A 559 -2.79 19.71 -34.65
C ILE A 559 -4.13 19.08 -34.26
N ILE A 560 -5.17 19.89 -34.03
CA ILE A 560 -6.51 19.38 -33.70
C ILE A 560 -7.03 18.43 -34.78
N LYS A 561 -6.85 18.78 -36.07
CA LYS A 561 -7.24 17.92 -37.20
C LYS A 561 -6.49 16.58 -37.16
N ALA A 562 -5.18 16.62 -36.94
CA ALA A 562 -4.36 15.41 -36.84
C ALA A 562 -4.81 14.50 -35.68
N VAL A 563 -5.08 15.08 -34.50
CA VAL A 563 -5.56 14.35 -33.32
C VAL A 563 -6.93 13.70 -33.57
N LYS A 564 -7.86 14.43 -34.21
CA LYS A 564 -9.19 13.89 -34.57
C LYS A 564 -9.08 12.70 -35.52
N ASN A 565 -8.18 12.79 -36.50
CA ASN A 565 -7.91 11.73 -37.48
C ASN A 565 -7.05 10.58 -36.93
N ASN A 566 -6.61 10.65 -35.67
CA ASN A 566 -5.67 9.71 -35.02
C ASN A 566 -4.31 9.59 -35.75
N THR A 567 -3.88 10.65 -36.43
CA THR A 567 -2.59 10.69 -37.13
C THR A 567 -1.52 11.31 -36.22
N GLY A 568 -0.36 10.67 -36.14
CA GLY A 568 0.79 11.13 -35.34
C GLY A 568 0.78 10.70 -33.86
N SER A 569 1.74 11.25 -33.12
CA SER A 569 2.03 10.89 -31.72
C SER A 569 1.15 11.64 -30.70
N ILE A 570 0.48 12.71 -31.08
CA ILE A 570 -0.36 13.50 -30.17
C ILE A 570 -1.73 12.81 -30.03
N LYS A 571 -2.07 12.38 -28.80
CA LYS A 571 -3.31 11.61 -28.55
C LYS A 571 -4.43 12.43 -27.93
N GLN A 572 -4.11 13.57 -27.33
CA GLN A 572 -5.09 14.44 -26.68
C GLN A 572 -4.53 15.86 -26.58
N ILE A 573 -5.42 16.85 -26.66
CA ILE A 573 -5.12 18.27 -26.48
C ILE A 573 -6.10 18.90 -25.50
N ILE A 574 -5.57 19.69 -24.56
CA ILE A 574 -6.33 20.49 -23.60
C ILE A 574 -5.89 21.94 -23.79
N ILE A 575 -6.82 22.80 -24.20
CA ILE A 575 -6.57 24.22 -24.47
C ILE A 575 -7.28 25.02 -23.40
N LEU A 576 -6.53 25.76 -22.60
CA LEU A 576 -7.03 26.67 -21.59
C LEU A 576 -6.88 28.10 -22.08
N THR A 577 -7.95 28.88 -22.02
CA THR A 577 -7.84 30.31 -22.37
C THR A 577 -8.82 31.23 -21.66
N HIS A 578 -8.43 32.49 -21.48
CA HIS A 578 -9.32 33.60 -21.12
C HIS A 578 -9.72 34.48 -22.31
N ASN A 579 -9.09 34.30 -23.49
CA ASN A 579 -9.35 35.14 -24.66
C ASN A 579 -10.50 34.56 -25.49
N VAL A 580 -11.62 35.28 -25.51
CA VAL A 580 -12.85 34.92 -26.22
C VAL A 580 -12.62 34.77 -27.73
N TYR A 581 -11.85 35.68 -28.34
CA TYR A 581 -11.56 35.65 -29.77
C TYR A 581 -10.69 34.45 -30.14
N PHE A 582 -9.64 34.20 -29.37
CA PHE A 582 -8.78 33.03 -29.57
C PHE A 582 -9.58 31.74 -29.42
N HIS A 583 -10.36 31.60 -28.34
CA HIS A 583 -11.22 30.43 -28.12
C HIS A 583 -12.15 30.21 -29.30
N LYS A 584 -12.86 31.26 -29.74
CA LYS A 584 -13.77 31.17 -30.88
C LYS A 584 -13.03 30.75 -32.14
N GLU A 585 -11.90 31.37 -32.43
CA GLU A 585 -11.11 31.06 -33.62
C GLU A 585 -10.63 29.61 -33.58
N VAL A 586 -9.93 29.16 -32.54
CA VAL A 586 -9.35 27.80 -32.46
C VAL A 586 -10.40 26.69 -32.40
N SER A 587 -11.56 26.96 -31.79
CA SER A 587 -12.66 25.99 -31.70
C SER A 587 -13.57 25.98 -32.93
N PHE A 588 -13.48 26.99 -33.79
CA PHE A 588 -14.26 27.08 -35.02
C PHE A 588 -13.74 26.09 -36.07
N VAL A 589 -14.66 25.28 -36.61
CA VAL A 589 -14.39 24.30 -37.68
C VAL A 589 -14.96 24.82 -39.00
N ASP A 590 -16.28 24.96 -39.09
CA ASP A 590 -17.01 25.67 -40.15
C ASP A 590 -18.46 25.96 -39.71
N GLY A 591 -19.25 26.64 -40.54
CA GLY A 591 -20.65 26.98 -40.25
C GLY A 591 -21.68 25.87 -40.51
N ARG A 592 -21.25 24.65 -40.88
CA ARG A 592 -22.14 23.53 -41.27
C ARG A 592 -21.94 22.26 -40.43
N THR A 593 -20.81 22.14 -39.75
CA THR A 593 -20.43 20.96 -38.98
C THR A 593 -21.16 20.95 -37.64
N GLN A 594 -22.06 19.98 -37.47
CA GLN A 594 -22.71 19.72 -36.19
C GLN A 594 -21.75 19.08 -35.17
N LYS A 595 -22.16 19.12 -33.89
CA LYS A 595 -21.54 18.57 -32.67
C LYS A 595 -20.53 17.44 -32.95
N ASN A 596 -19.29 17.61 -32.48
CA ASN A 596 -18.21 16.65 -32.67
C ASN A 596 -17.96 15.83 -31.40
N GLY A 597 -18.15 14.52 -31.45
CA GLY A 597 -18.01 13.60 -30.30
C GLY A 597 -16.60 13.49 -29.70
N ASP A 598 -15.57 13.95 -30.43
CA ASP A 598 -14.18 14.02 -29.96
C ASP A 598 -13.85 15.34 -29.23
N THR A 599 -14.81 16.26 -29.09
CA THR A 599 -14.61 17.60 -28.51
C THR A 599 -15.45 17.81 -27.25
N HIS A 600 -14.86 18.39 -26.20
CA HIS A 600 -15.54 18.77 -24.96
C HIS A 600 -15.26 20.23 -24.59
N PHE A 601 -16.30 21.01 -24.29
CA PHE A 601 -16.21 22.40 -23.85
C PHE A 601 -16.48 22.55 -22.34
N TRP A 602 -15.69 23.40 -21.69
CA TRP A 602 -15.75 23.65 -20.25
C TRP A 602 -15.69 25.14 -19.96
N ILE A 603 -16.44 25.61 -18.96
CA ILE A 603 -16.26 26.95 -18.38
C ILE A 603 -15.81 26.83 -16.92
N LEU A 604 -14.67 27.44 -16.62
CA LEU A 604 -14.14 27.59 -15.28
C LEU A 604 -14.48 28.99 -14.73
N ARG A 605 -15.31 29.04 -13.69
CA ARG A 605 -15.76 30.27 -13.03
C ARG A 605 -15.14 30.39 -11.65
N LYS A 606 -15.02 31.62 -11.15
CA LYS A 606 -14.60 31.91 -9.77
C LYS A 606 -15.65 32.79 -9.11
N SER A 607 -16.19 32.33 -7.98
CA SER A 607 -17.13 33.09 -7.15
C SER A 607 -16.67 32.99 -5.70
N ASN A 608 -16.63 34.10 -4.97
CA ASN A 608 -16.19 34.15 -3.57
C ASN A 608 -14.86 33.43 -3.32
N ASN A 609 -13.89 33.64 -4.21
CA ASN A 609 -12.59 32.97 -4.23
C ASN A 609 -12.58 31.44 -4.44
N ILE A 610 -13.73 30.83 -4.69
CA ILE A 610 -13.87 29.39 -4.96
C ILE A 610 -14.10 29.19 -6.46
N SER A 611 -13.33 28.29 -7.06
CA SER A 611 -13.44 27.97 -8.49
C SER A 611 -14.37 26.79 -8.70
N THR A 612 -15.28 26.93 -9.67
CA THR A 612 -16.25 25.90 -10.09
C THR A 612 -16.14 25.68 -11.59
N ILE A 613 -16.43 24.46 -12.05
CA ILE A 613 -16.37 24.12 -13.47
C ILE A 613 -17.72 23.60 -13.96
N GLN A 614 -18.10 24.02 -15.16
CA GLN A 614 -19.32 23.59 -15.84
C GLN A 614 -18.95 22.92 -17.17
N ALA A 615 -19.47 21.71 -17.39
CA ALA A 615 -19.39 21.00 -18.66
C ALA A 615 -20.46 21.49 -19.64
N PHE A 616 -20.09 21.69 -20.90
CA PHE A 616 -21.01 21.99 -22.02
C PHE A 616 -20.93 20.91 -23.11
N GLU A 617 -20.24 19.80 -22.85
CA GLU A 617 -20.11 18.67 -23.77
C GLU A 617 -19.66 19.12 -25.17
N MET A 618 -20.43 18.81 -26.21
CA MET A 618 -20.10 19.13 -27.60
C MET A 618 -20.55 20.55 -28.01
N GLU A 619 -21.19 21.31 -27.13
CA GLU A 619 -21.69 22.65 -27.43
C GLU A 619 -20.69 23.73 -26.99
N ASN A 620 -20.28 24.59 -27.91
CA ASN A 620 -19.44 25.72 -27.58
C ASN A 620 -20.27 26.78 -26.82
N PRO A 621 -19.95 27.09 -25.55
CA PRO A 621 -20.75 28.02 -24.77
C PRO A 621 -20.46 29.49 -25.09
N ILE A 622 -19.39 29.76 -25.84
CA ILE A 622 -19.01 31.12 -26.22
C ILE A 622 -19.82 31.53 -27.45
N GLN A 623 -20.79 32.43 -27.22
CA GLN A 623 -21.67 33.01 -28.23
C GLN A 623 -21.29 34.46 -28.50
N SER A 624 -21.62 34.95 -29.70
CA SER A 624 -21.50 36.38 -30.01
C SER A 624 -22.44 37.20 -29.12
N SER A 625 -22.09 38.48 -28.90
CA SER A 625 -22.96 39.43 -28.18
C SER A 625 -24.35 39.52 -28.80
N TYR A 626 -24.46 39.40 -30.13
CA TYR A 626 -25.73 39.40 -30.84
C TYR A 626 -26.57 38.14 -30.55
N GLU A 627 -25.98 36.95 -30.59
CA GLU A 627 -26.68 35.70 -30.24
C GLU A 627 -27.15 35.67 -28.77
N LEU A 628 -26.39 36.28 -27.87
CA LEU A 628 -26.76 36.43 -26.46
C LEU A 628 -28.01 37.29 -26.29
N LEU A 629 -28.14 38.40 -27.05
CA LEU A 629 -29.36 39.22 -27.04
C LEU A 629 -30.59 38.40 -27.42
N TRP A 630 -30.50 37.60 -28.49
CA TRP A 630 -31.60 36.73 -28.88
C TRP A 630 -31.88 35.63 -27.86
N LYS A 631 -30.87 35.14 -27.12
CA LYS A 631 -31.05 34.19 -26.02
C LYS A 631 -31.78 34.82 -24.83
N GLU A 632 -31.41 36.03 -24.44
CA GLU A 632 -32.11 36.80 -23.42
C GLU A 632 -33.55 37.06 -23.82
N LEU A 633 -33.79 37.39 -25.10
CA LEU A 633 -35.12 37.60 -25.63
C LEU A 633 -35.99 36.33 -25.58
N ARG A 634 -35.42 35.14 -25.81
CA ARG A 634 -36.12 33.84 -25.68
C ARG A 634 -36.46 33.47 -24.24
N ASN A 635 -35.68 33.94 -23.27
CA ASN A 635 -35.89 33.69 -21.84
C ASN A 635 -36.69 34.82 -21.17
N SER A 636 -37.52 35.53 -21.94
CA SER A 636 -38.22 36.75 -21.51
C SER A 636 -39.10 36.59 -20.27
N SER A 637 -39.63 35.38 -20.01
CA SER A 637 -40.44 35.08 -18.81
C SER A 637 -39.69 35.21 -17.48
N GLN A 638 -38.35 35.31 -17.50
CA GLN A 638 -37.51 35.49 -16.31
C GLN A 638 -36.85 36.88 -16.25
N ASN A 639 -37.14 37.75 -17.22
CA ASN A 639 -36.48 39.04 -17.38
C ASN A 639 -37.43 40.19 -17.04
N SER A 640 -36.91 41.26 -16.45
CA SER A 640 -37.71 42.47 -16.22
C SER A 640 -38.08 43.15 -17.55
N GLY A 641 -39.20 43.88 -17.59
CA GLY A 641 -39.60 44.65 -18.78
C GLY A 641 -38.50 45.58 -19.32
N ILE A 642 -37.70 46.19 -18.43
CA ILE A 642 -36.54 47.03 -18.77
C ILE A 642 -35.44 46.24 -19.48
N THR A 643 -35.23 44.98 -19.08
CA THR A 643 -34.27 44.09 -19.74
C THR A 643 -34.75 43.75 -21.14
N ILE A 644 -36.04 43.45 -21.30
CA ILE A 644 -36.66 43.14 -22.60
C ILE A 644 -36.58 44.34 -23.55
N GLN A 645 -36.90 45.55 -23.07
CA GLN A 645 -36.76 46.81 -23.83
C GLN A 645 -35.34 46.98 -24.38
N ASN A 646 -34.33 46.90 -23.51
CA ASN A 646 -32.94 47.08 -23.89
C ASN A 646 -32.44 46.00 -24.84
N THR A 647 -32.89 44.75 -24.66
CA THR A 647 -32.54 43.64 -25.54
C THR A 647 -33.13 43.80 -26.93
N MET A 648 -34.43 44.13 -27.04
CA MET A 648 -35.08 44.40 -28.33
C MET A 648 -34.44 45.59 -29.06
N ARG A 649 -34.15 46.68 -28.34
CA ARG A 649 -33.45 47.85 -28.90
C ARG A 649 -32.11 47.45 -29.52
N ARG A 650 -31.26 46.77 -28.75
CA ARG A 650 -29.92 46.37 -29.23
C ARG A 650 -29.99 45.40 -30.40
N ILE A 651 -31.03 44.56 -30.49
CA ILE A 651 -31.22 43.70 -31.65
C ILE A 651 -31.58 44.51 -32.90
N ILE A 652 -32.55 45.43 -32.79
CA ILE A 652 -32.97 46.30 -33.90
C ILE A 652 -31.83 47.22 -34.33
N GLU A 653 -31.13 47.86 -33.38
CA GLU A 653 -29.99 48.73 -33.66
C GLU A 653 -28.85 47.97 -34.36
N ASN A 654 -28.42 46.82 -33.81
CA ASN A 654 -27.33 46.07 -34.42
C ASN A 654 -27.69 45.56 -35.82
N TYR A 655 -28.91 45.06 -36.02
CA TYR A 655 -29.28 44.42 -37.27
C TYR A 655 -29.77 45.41 -38.33
N PHE A 656 -30.77 46.24 -38.00
CA PHE A 656 -31.36 47.15 -38.97
C PHE A 656 -30.58 48.46 -39.10
N LYS A 657 -30.08 49.05 -38.01
CA LYS A 657 -29.38 50.35 -38.10
C LYS A 657 -27.90 50.21 -38.48
N ILE A 658 -27.14 49.40 -37.74
CA ILE A 658 -25.67 49.29 -37.93
C ILE A 658 -25.35 48.47 -39.19
N LEU A 659 -25.94 47.28 -39.33
CA LEU A 659 -25.68 46.41 -40.49
C LEU A 659 -26.55 46.76 -41.70
N GLY A 660 -27.84 47.02 -41.49
CA GLY A 660 -28.80 47.31 -42.55
C GLY A 660 -28.88 48.77 -43.01
N GLN A 661 -28.29 49.71 -42.26
CA GLN A 661 -28.33 51.16 -42.52
C GLN A 661 -29.74 51.78 -42.61
N TYR A 662 -30.74 51.17 -41.96
CA TYR A 662 -32.10 51.68 -41.87
C TYR A 662 -32.28 52.70 -40.73
N ALA A 663 -33.15 53.68 -40.92
CA ALA A 663 -33.64 54.56 -39.86
C ALA A 663 -34.92 54.00 -39.20
N ASP A 664 -35.27 54.50 -38.02
CA ASP A 664 -36.50 54.10 -37.32
C ASP A 664 -37.76 54.35 -38.16
N ASP A 665 -37.77 55.45 -38.94
CA ASP A 665 -38.87 55.76 -39.86
C ASP A 665 -39.04 54.73 -40.98
N ASP A 666 -37.96 54.08 -41.41
CA ASP A 666 -38.02 53.04 -42.45
C ASP A 666 -38.70 51.78 -41.90
N LEU A 667 -38.40 51.43 -40.64
CA LEU A 667 -39.06 50.31 -39.94
C LEU A 667 -40.55 50.58 -39.74
N ILE A 668 -40.92 51.81 -39.35
CA ILE A 668 -42.31 52.19 -39.14
C ILE A 668 -43.09 52.18 -40.46
N LYS A 669 -42.53 52.77 -41.53
CA LYS A 669 -43.17 52.83 -42.86
C LYS A 669 -43.37 51.46 -43.53
N SER A 670 -42.72 50.42 -43.02
CA SER A 670 -42.86 49.05 -43.54
C SER A 670 -44.25 48.43 -43.26
N PHE A 671 -45.04 49.01 -42.35
CA PHE A 671 -46.38 48.54 -42.01
C PHE A 671 -47.46 49.16 -42.93
N ASP A 672 -48.50 48.38 -43.25
CA ASP A 672 -49.42 48.67 -44.38
C ASP A 672 -50.47 49.75 -44.07
N ASN A 673 -50.87 49.92 -42.81
CA ASN A 673 -51.90 50.88 -42.40
C ASN A 673 -51.45 51.77 -41.24
N HIS A 674 -52.08 52.95 -41.13
CA HIS A 674 -51.71 53.96 -40.13
C HIS A 674 -51.84 53.44 -38.68
N GLN A 675 -52.77 52.52 -38.40
CA GLN A 675 -52.94 51.98 -37.06
C GLN A 675 -51.77 51.07 -36.67
N GLU A 676 -51.31 50.21 -37.57
CA GLU A 676 -50.13 49.36 -37.38
C GLU A 676 -48.83 50.16 -37.32
N GLN A 677 -48.70 51.21 -38.12
CA GLN A 677 -47.56 52.13 -38.07
C GLN A 677 -47.46 52.81 -36.70
N GLU A 678 -48.58 53.25 -36.11
CA GLU A 678 -48.59 53.84 -34.76
C GLU A 678 -48.26 52.81 -33.66
N ILE A 679 -48.68 51.56 -33.82
CA ILE A 679 -48.29 50.47 -32.90
C ILE A 679 -46.79 50.18 -32.99
N CYS A 680 -46.21 50.16 -34.20
CA CYS A 680 -44.76 50.02 -34.39
C CYS A 680 -44.00 51.22 -33.83
N ARG A 681 -44.50 52.44 -34.05
CA ARG A 681 -43.95 53.68 -33.46
C ARG A 681 -43.95 53.59 -31.92
N SER A 682 -45.03 53.08 -31.32
CA SER A 682 -45.11 52.83 -29.87
C SER A 682 -44.04 51.86 -29.38
N LEU A 683 -43.78 50.76 -30.11
CA LEU A 683 -42.69 49.83 -29.79
C LEU A 683 -41.32 50.52 -29.85
N VAL A 684 -41.05 51.28 -30.92
CA VAL A 684 -39.77 52.00 -31.09
C VAL A 684 -39.55 53.03 -29.98
N CYS A 685 -40.60 53.78 -29.60
CA CYS A 685 -40.52 54.69 -28.45
C CYS A 685 -40.26 53.92 -27.15
N TRP A 686 -40.96 52.82 -26.91
CA TRP A 686 -40.85 52.01 -25.69
C TRP A 686 -39.47 51.37 -25.51
N ILE A 687 -38.87 50.82 -26.58
CA ILE A 687 -37.52 50.25 -26.51
C ILE A 687 -36.43 51.32 -26.32
N ASN A 688 -36.68 52.56 -26.78
CA ASN A 688 -35.76 53.70 -26.63
C ASN A 688 -35.87 54.37 -25.24
N ASP A 689 -37.07 54.40 -24.65
CA ASP A 689 -37.37 55.00 -23.34
C ASP A 689 -36.55 54.36 -22.20
N GLY A 690 -36.37 53.04 -22.24
CA GLY A 690 -35.52 52.28 -21.30
C GLY A 690 -34.03 52.64 -21.31
N SER A 691 -33.60 53.63 -22.10
CA SER A 691 -32.21 54.13 -22.16
C SER A 691 -32.07 55.66 -22.17
N HIS A 692 -33.11 56.41 -22.57
CA HIS A 692 -33.06 57.87 -22.77
C HIS A 692 -34.34 58.62 -22.37
N GLY A 693 -35.16 58.10 -21.45
CA GLY A 693 -36.25 58.86 -20.83
C GLY A 693 -35.74 59.97 -19.89
N LEU A 694 -36.45 61.10 -19.83
CA LEU A 694 -36.26 62.11 -18.77
C LEU A 694 -36.39 61.43 -17.39
N PRO A 695 -35.61 61.82 -16.36
CA PRO A 695 -35.71 61.21 -15.04
C PRO A 695 -36.99 61.69 -14.35
N ASP A 696 -38.13 61.12 -14.74
CA ASP A 696 -39.37 61.16 -13.97
C ASP A 696 -39.48 59.85 -13.20
N ASP A 697 -39.55 59.97 -11.87
CA ASP A 697 -39.64 58.89 -10.88
C ASP A 697 -41.04 58.22 -10.87
N LEU A 698 -41.63 58.05 -12.05
CA LEU A 698 -42.96 57.50 -12.26
C LEU A 698 -42.86 56.14 -12.96
N TYR A 699 -42.88 55.06 -12.16
CA TYR A 699 -42.97 53.70 -12.68
C TYR A 699 -44.43 53.20 -12.62
N VAL A 700 -44.97 52.80 -13.77
CA VAL A 700 -46.17 51.97 -13.85
C VAL A 700 -45.72 50.54 -14.13
N GLU A 701 -46.11 49.59 -13.27
CA GLU A 701 -45.96 48.16 -13.52
C GLU A 701 -46.79 47.80 -14.76
N GLN A 702 -46.14 47.67 -15.92
CA GLN A 702 -46.83 47.40 -17.18
C GLN A 702 -47.38 45.97 -17.19
N GLN A 703 -48.65 45.83 -17.57
CA GLN A 703 -49.34 44.53 -17.65
C GLN A 703 -48.69 43.62 -18.69
N ASP A 704 -48.52 42.33 -18.36
CA ASP A 704 -47.93 41.30 -19.24
C ASP A 704 -48.52 41.30 -20.66
N ALA A 705 -49.81 41.62 -20.81
CA ALA A 705 -50.50 41.70 -22.09
C ALA A 705 -49.94 42.75 -23.07
N VAL A 706 -49.34 43.85 -22.57
CA VAL A 706 -48.71 44.88 -23.43
C VAL A 706 -47.37 44.40 -23.96
N ILE A 707 -46.60 43.69 -23.11
CA ILE A 707 -45.31 43.10 -23.48
C ILE A 707 -45.51 42.05 -24.57
N GLU A 708 -46.51 41.16 -24.44
CA GLU A 708 -46.85 40.17 -25.47
C GLU A 708 -47.16 40.82 -26.82
N ARG A 709 -47.90 41.93 -26.82
CA ARG A 709 -48.20 42.70 -28.05
C ARG A 709 -46.94 43.28 -28.67
N TYR A 710 -45.99 43.76 -27.86
CA TYR A 710 -44.71 44.24 -28.34
C TYR A 710 -43.79 43.16 -28.89
N PHE A 711 -43.85 41.92 -28.37
CA PHE A 711 -43.17 40.78 -28.99
C PHE A 711 -43.71 40.48 -30.39
N GLU A 712 -45.02 40.54 -30.58
CA GLU A 712 -45.63 40.32 -31.90
C GLU A 712 -45.23 41.44 -32.86
N VAL A 713 -45.30 42.71 -32.45
CA VAL A 713 -44.90 43.85 -33.28
C VAL A 713 -43.40 43.78 -33.62
N PHE A 714 -42.55 43.38 -32.66
CA PHE A 714 -41.13 43.16 -32.88
C PHE A 714 -40.88 42.09 -33.96
N LYS A 715 -41.61 40.98 -33.92
CA LYS A 715 -41.57 39.95 -34.97
C LYS A 715 -42.06 40.50 -36.31
N GLN A 716 -43.16 41.26 -36.32
CA GLN A 716 -43.72 41.84 -37.54
C GLN A 716 -42.75 42.81 -38.24
N ILE A 717 -41.89 43.52 -37.51
CA ILE A 717 -40.82 44.34 -38.12
C ILE A 717 -39.95 43.46 -39.05
N PHE A 718 -39.53 42.27 -38.61
CA PHE A 718 -38.73 41.36 -39.45
C PHE A 718 -39.53 40.83 -40.63
N VAL A 719 -40.82 40.53 -40.47
CA VAL A 719 -41.69 40.05 -41.55
C VAL A 719 -41.90 41.13 -42.61
N LYS A 720 -42.31 42.34 -42.21
CA LYS A 720 -42.60 43.47 -43.10
C LYS A 720 -41.36 43.99 -43.82
N MET A 721 -40.20 43.93 -43.16
CA MET A 721 -38.90 44.23 -43.78
C MET A 721 -38.35 43.08 -44.64
N LYS A 722 -39.09 41.96 -44.83
CA LYS A 722 -38.68 40.77 -45.61
C LYS A 722 -37.45 40.03 -45.09
N HIS A 723 -37.24 40.05 -43.77
CA HIS A 723 -36.16 39.35 -43.06
C HIS A 723 -36.70 38.30 -42.05
N GLU A 724 -37.88 37.71 -42.33
CA GLU A 724 -38.52 36.72 -41.46
C GLU A 724 -37.64 35.50 -41.17
N GLU A 725 -36.89 35.02 -42.17
CA GLU A 725 -36.02 33.86 -42.02
C GLU A 725 -34.90 34.10 -41.00
N HIS A 726 -34.38 35.33 -40.91
CA HIS A 726 -33.41 35.70 -39.87
C HIS A 726 -34.04 35.67 -38.47
N TYR A 727 -35.27 36.16 -38.32
CA TYR A 727 -36.01 36.05 -37.06
C TYR A 727 -36.24 34.59 -36.67
N LYS A 728 -36.71 33.74 -37.59
CA LYS A 728 -36.93 32.30 -37.33
C LYS A 728 -35.64 31.60 -36.89
N MET A 729 -34.54 31.85 -37.61
CA MET A 729 -33.21 31.32 -37.31
C MET A 729 -32.73 31.74 -35.91
N MET A 730 -32.82 33.03 -35.58
CA MET A 730 -32.29 33.55 -34.32
C MET A 730 -33.21 33.28 -33.12
N TYR A 731 -34.53 33.30 -33.32
CA TYR A 731 -35.52 33.00 -32.30
C TYR A 731 -35.70 31.47 -32.09
N ARG A 732 -35.13 30.64 -32.97
CA ARG A 732 -35.16 29.17 -32.95
C ARG A 732 -36.59 28.61 -32.89
N VAL A 733 -37.48 29.17 -33.71
CA VAL A 733 -38.83 28.62 -33.89
C VAL A 733 -38.68 27.27 -34.60
N PRO A 734 -39.25 26.16 -34.10
CA PRO A 734 -39.17 24.89 -34.79
C PRO A 734 -39.79 25.02 -36.19
N GLU A 735 -39.05 24.65 -37.22
CA GLU A 735 -39.64 24.42 -38.53
C GLU A 735 -40.67 23.29 -38.37
N GLN A 736 -41.91 23.54 -38.76
CA GLN A 736 -42.85 22.44 -38.99
C GLN A 736 -42.37 21.71 -40.25
N GLY A 737 -41.55 20.69 -40.04
CA GLY A 737 -41.04 19.76 -41.05
C GLY A 737 -41.09 18.34 -40.52
#